data_AF-A0A4Z1R5Q8-F1
#
_entry.id   AF-A0A4Z1R5Q8-F1
#
_cell.length_a   1.000
_cell.length_b   1.000
_cell.length_c   1.000
_cell.angle_alpha   90.00
_cell.angle_beta   90.00
_cell.angle_gamma   90.00
#
_symmetry.space_group_name_H-M   'P 1'
#
loop_
_entity.id
_entity.type
_entity.pdbx_description
1 polymer ?
#
loop_
_entity_poly.entity_id
_entity_poly.type
_entity_poly.pdbx_seq_one_letter_code
_entity_poly.pdbx_strand_id
1 'polypeptide(L)'
;MVENPYPIPRQLRLSDILVGDGGDTYGPFDFEIFDPADVVACICPANGLRFVEVPGIVVTKVNGNTALNPLDNFTVRFPFNVESTTRYVVLSSRVAARDAGVISGTRINPDALEKEFSKIATQQQELRRDIGRAIMTDFGAPSFTLDASIDDGRTLMKAGDRLVAGPDIVAIGDRVENVKDLVEGWASDIVSQGNVPIYAARVGVPALVIPEGINAFRVNGFWSAGDGGQSLYKKVNVEPGHPGKVRSADGAWWEIADAVLNVRMFGARMDVSVVDTSAVRDAMQVAFAQKKRVVKLPGGVISFSGIDMTLYKGVSLVSDTQDSVYIVPDANGVTIFSDNNPSPAGSNFTLGPFSIMCEIDGVKRTGVTGVHAVNSNRIVLDHIKFYGCETNWFFDRGGLHRIEGCVGTGTATLKAGKVYFGSTDDALYGAVFCDVDYRIDNSGAGVQSPAVLFRRCVATKGTILTNNSDYTGDCVVIENDCQGLDLNILGVAYERSLVVHKGTGVDKAPIFNTVRLEADQNGGTSFVMLAGRQNSFDVMITSSANEPANAGLADNTGIYLFGGDVQHNRISGRVSGFFDPVGAGLVMVSTVGTEIDLSVSGCGRALVDGGGNTKCDIRGDVSEANTVAIDSGASSPFAGVGNRIHDLRGYSGASRVASPAVPASGVPITNATGHDVQVFIRGGAVNTLTVRGQGVLYASGIDVLLKPGDTLAWNGTSAPTWNWVAF
;
A
#
# COMPACT_ATOMS: atom_id res chain seq x y z
N MET A 1 101.29 -67.42 -3.74
CA MET A 1 100.11 -67.06 -2.92
C MET A 1 99.38 -68.35 -2.66
N VAL A 2 99.23 -68.75 -1.40
CA VAL A 2 98.39 -69.90 -1.05
C VAL A 2 96.95 -69.50 -1.39
N GLU A 3 96.24 -70.30 -2.17
CA GLU A 3 94.82 -70.07 -2.46
C GLU A 3 94.04 -69.93 -1.15
N ASN A 4 93.13 -68.97 -1.08
CA ASN A 4 92.27 -68.81 0.09
C ASN A 4 91.57 -70.16 0.35
N PRO A 5 91.74 -70.79 1.51
CA PRO A 5 91.15 -72.10 1.80
C PRO A 5 89.61 -72.07 1.82
N TYR A 6 89.00 -70.89 1.90
CA TYR A 6 87.55 -70.67 1.93
C TYR A 6 87.13 -69.60 0.89
N PRO A 7 87.23 -69.87 -0.42
CA PRO A 7 86.82 -68.91 -1.44
C PRO A 7 85.31 -68.66 -1.34
N ILE A 8 84.90 -67.43 -1.00
CA ILE A 8 83.48 -67.10 -0.89
C ILE A 8 82.93 -66.70 -2.26
N PRO A 9 82.01 -67.48 -2.84
CA PRO A 9 81.36 -67.11 -4.08
C PRO A 9 80.52 -65.83 -3.91
N ARG A 10 80.43 -65.02 -4.98
CA ARG A 10 79.62 -63.77 -5.00
C ARG A 10 78.11 -64.01 -5.21
N GLN A 11 77.61 -65.13 -4.71
CA GLN A 11 76.22 -65.52 -4.92
C GLN A 11 75.31 -65.00 -3.82
N LEU A 12 74.02 -64.86 -4.14
CA LEU A 12 72.99 -64.58 -3.15
C LEU A 12 72.87 -65.81 -2.25
N ARG A 13 73.04 -65.63 -0.93
CA ARG A 13 72.86 -66.70 0.07
C ARG A 13 71.38 -66.88 0.42
N LEU A 14 70.59 -67.09 -0.62
CA LEU A 14 69.14 -67.18 -0.63
C LEU A 14 68.75 -68.08 -1.80
N SER A 15 67.91 -69.08 -1.56
CA SER A 15 67.32 -69.88 -2.64
C SER A 15 66.31 -69.06 -3.45
N ASP A 16 65.96 -69.54 -4.63
CA ASP A 16 64.72 -69.11 -5.26
C ASP A 16 63.51 -69.44 -4.37
N ILE A 17 62.34 -68.90 -4.73
CA ILE A 17 61.09 -69.35 -4.13
C ILE A 17 60.78 -70.74 -4.68
N LEU A 18 61.04 -71.75 -3.86
CA LEU A 18 60.79 -73.14 -4.18
C LEU A 18 59.37 -73.52 -3.74
N VAL A 19 58.86 -74.63 -4.27
CA VAL A 19 57.56 -75.19 -3.90
C VAL A 19 57.80 -76.57 -3.32
N GLY A 20 57.09 -76.94 -2.26
CA GLY A 20 57.17 -78.28 -1.68
C GLY A 20 56.83 -79.36 -2.70
N ASP A 21 57.25 -80.59 -2.43
CA ASP A 21 56.87 -81.78 -3.20
C ASP A 21 56.06 -82.78 -2.37
N GLY A 22 55.69 -82.39 -1.14
CA GLY A 22 55.07 -83.27 -0.14
C GLY A 22 56.09 -84.00 0.74
N GLY A 23 57.40 -83.86 0.48
CA GLY A 23 58.48 -84.36 1.32
C GLY A 23 58.88 -83.41 2.44
N ASP A 24 59.71 -83.89 3.37
CA ASP A 24 60.26 -83.12 4.50
C ASP A 24 61.70 -82.65 4.27
N THR A 25 62.43 -83.16 3.26
CA THR A 25 63.87 -82.92 3.08
C THR A 25 64.17 -82.36 1.71
N TYR A 26 64.87 -81.23 1.66
CA TYR A 26 65.16 -80.46 0.44
C TYR A 26 66.65 -80.10 0.37
N GLY A 27 67.18 -80.06 -0.86
CA GLY A 27 68.58 -79.76 -1.17
C GLY A 27 69.27 -80.88 -1.98
N PRO A 28 70.60 -80.78 -2.19
CA PRO A 28 71.48 -79.73 -1.69
C PRO A 28 71.17 -78.36 -2.31
N PHE A 29 71.37 -77.29 -1.53
CA PHE A 29 71.20 -75.92 -2.03
C PHE A 29 72.47 -75.41 -2.71
N ASP A 30 72.31 -74.52 -3.70
CA ASP A 30 73.40 -73.99 -4.53
C ASP A 30 74.34 -73.01 -3.79
N PHE A 31 74.18 -72.84 -2.47
CA PHE A 31 75.08 -72.02 -1.66
C PHE A 31 75.59 -72.74 -0.42
N GLU A 32 76.83 -72.39 -0.06
CA GLU A 32 77.56 -73.05 1.01
C GLU A 32 77.44 -72.31 2.35
N ILE A 33 77.41 -73.07 3.44
CA ILE A 33 77.26 -72.57 4.81
C ILE A 33 78.43 -72.96 5.69
N PHE A 34 78.75 -72.08 6.65
CA PHE A 34 79.76 -72.35 7.65
C PHE A 34 79.23 -73.15 8.84
N ASP A 35 78.02 -72.84 9.30
CA ASP A 35 77.38 -73.44 10.46
C ASP A 35 75.93 -73.80 10.10
N PRO A 36 75.49 -75.05 10.31
CA PRO A 36 74.09 -75.43 10.16
C PRO A 36 73.11 -74.52 10.91
N ALA A 37 73.52 -73.94 12.04
CA ALA A 37 72.69 -73.05 12.83
C ALA A 37 72.61 -71.60 12.29
N ASP A 38 73.20 -71.33 11.12
CA ASP A 38 73.07 -70.05 10.39
C ASP A 38 72.03 -70.15 9.25
N VAL A 39 71.37 -71.28 9.08
CA VAL A 39 70.33 -71.47 8.05
C VAL A 39 68.96 -71.25 8.64
N VAL A 40 68.15 -70.47 7.92
CA VAL A 40 66.74 -70.23 8.21
C VAL A 40 65.93 -70.64 6.99
N ALA A 41 64.83 -71.34 7.22
CA ALA A 41 63.84 -71.63 6.18
C ALA A 41 62.53 -70.93 6.52
N CYS A 42 61.94 -70.27 5.53
CA CYS A 42 60.64 -69.63 5.66
C CYS A 42 59.64 -70.27 4.69
N ILE A 43 58.40 -70.47 5.11
CA ILE A 43 57.32 -71.02 4.29
C ILE A 43 56.19 -70.02 4.08
N CYS A 44 55.47 -70.14 2.98
CA CYS A 44 54.32 -69.35 2.62
C CYS A 44 53.24 -70.30 2.05
N PRO A 45 52.14 -70.56 2.79
CA PRO A 45 51.03 -71.39 2.30
C PRO A 45 50.42 -70.84 1.01
N ALA A 46 49.66 -71.64 0.26
CA ALA A 46 49.09 -71.28 -1.04
C ALA A 46 48.35 -69.93 -1.07
N ASN A 47 47.68 -69.57 0.03
CA ASN A 47 46.94 -68.32 0.20
C ASN A 47 47.61 -67.37 1.22
N GLY A 48 48.80 -67.71 1.69
CA GLY A 48 49.60 -66.85 2.55
C GLY A 48 50.12 -65.67 1.76
N LEU A 49 49.97 -64.47 2.32
CA LEU A 49 50.56 -63.25 1.75
C LEU A 49 52.02 -63.03 2.19
N ARG A 50 52.52 -63.82 3.14
CA ARG A 50 53.83 -63.63 3.77
C ARG A 50 54.54 -64.95 4.00
N PHE A 51 55.87 -64.91 3.88
CA PHE A 51 56.75 -65.98 4.35
C PHE A 51 56.92 -65.89 5.86
N VAL A 52 56.82 -67.03 6.54
CA VAL A 52 56.98 -67.17 7.99
C VAL A 52 58.11 -68.16 8.24
N GLU A 53 59.03 -67.79 9.12
CA GLU A 53 60.14 -68.65 9.54
C GLU A 53 59.63 -69.95 10.17
N VAL A 54 60.22 -71.08 9.78
CA VAL A 54 59.90 -72.40 10.32
C VAL A 54 60.89 -72.75 11.43
N PRO A 55 60.45 -72.83 12.70
CA PRO A 55 61.32 -73.28 13.78
C PRO A 55 61.60 -74.78 13.67
N GLY A 56 62.76 -75.21 14.15
CA GLY A 56 63.07 -76.64 14.31
C GLY A 56 63.49 -77.37 13.04
N ILE A 57 63.95 -76.66 12.00
CA ILE A 57 64.58 -77.30 10.84
C ILE A 57 65.89 -77.98 11.23
N VAL A 58 66.19 -79.11 10.60
CA VAL A 58 67.46 -79.84 10.75
C VAL A 58 68.29 -79.63 9.50
N VAL A 59 69.45 -79.03 9.66
CA VAL A 59 70.36 -78.68 8.56
C VAL A 59 71.53 -79.65 8.55
N THR A 60 71.76 -80.32 7.43
CA THR A 60 72.82 -81.34 7.29
C THR A 60 73.77 -80.96 6.17
N LYS A 61 75.07 -80.86 6.47
CA LYS A 61 76.11 -80.63 5.46
C LYS A 61 76.33 -81.88 4.61
N VAL A 62 76.47 -81.72 3.29
CA VAL A 62 76.57 -82.82 2.32
C VAL A 62 77.77 -83.71 2.57
N ASN A 63 78.93 -83.13 2.90
CA ASN A 63 80.18 -83.83 3.18
C ASN A 63 80.41 -84.08 4.70
N GLY A 64 79.38 -83.87 5.52
CA GLY A 64 79.45 -83.97 6.98
C GLY A 64 80.14 -82.78 7.64
N ASN A 65 79.86 -82.57 8.94
CA ASN A 65 80.46 -81.47 9.71
C ASN A 65 81.91 -81.78 10.12
N THR A 66 82.80 -81.90 9.14
CA THR A 66 84.22 -82.21 9.36
C THR A 66 85.04 -80.93 9.45
N ALA A 67 86.08 -80.94 10.29
CA ALA A 67 87.01 -79.81 10.40
C ALA A 67 87.72 -79.48 9.07
N LEU A 68 87.71 -80.42 8.12
CA LEU A 68 88.37 -80.30 6.81
C LEU A 68 87.54 -79.49 5.80
N ASN A 69 86.20 -79.53 5.87
CA ASN A 69 85.31 -78.79 4.95
C ASN A 69 84.33 -77.89 5.73
N PRO A 70 84.82 -76.82 6.37
CA PRO A 70 83.98 -75.98 7.21
C PRO A 70 82.99 -75.12 6.40
N LEU A 71 83.22 -74.91 5.10
CA LEU A 71 82.26 -74.31 4.17
C LEU A 71 81.78 -75.44 3.24
N ASP A 72 80.48 -75.73 3.23
CA ASP A 72 79.94 -76.87 2.48
C ASP A 72 78.48 -76.64 2.07
N ASN A 73 78.04 -77.35 1.04
CA ASN A 73 76.64 -77.43 0.65
C ASN A 73 75.84 -78.17 1.74
N PHE A 74 74.54 -77.94 1.77
CA PHE A 74 73.68 -78.48 2.83
C PHE A 74 72.30 -78.86 2.31
N THR A 75 71.64 -79.75 3.03
CA THR A 75 70.21 -80.05 2.92
C THR A 75 69.48 -79.53 4.15
N VAL A 76 68.19 -79.25 4.00
CA VAL A 76 67.29 -78.83 5.07
C VAL A 76 66.17 -79.84 5.19
N ARG A 77 65.98 -80.35 6.39
CA ARG A 77 64.82 -81.17 6.75
C ARG A 77 63.87 -80.36 7.63
N PHE A 78 62.66 -80.16 7.15
CA PHE A 78 61.57 -79.53 7.88
C PHE A 78 61.00 -80.50 8.94
N PRO A 79 60.44 -79.99 10.05
CA PRO A 79 59.81 -80.84 11.07
C PRO A 79 58.47 -81.46 10.61
N PHE A 80 58.00 -81.11 9.42
CA PHE A 80 56.79 -81.62 8.78
C PHE A 80 56.98 -81.69 7.26
N ASN A 81 56.16 -82.49 6.58
CA ASN A 81 56.10 -82.52 5.13
C ASN A 81 55.64 -81.17 4.58
N VAL A 82 56.39 -80.57 3.66
CA VAL A 82 56.01 -79.30 3.02
C VAL A 82 55.10 -79.60 1.84
N GLU A 83 53.83 -79.18 1.93
CA GLU A 83 52.83 -79.44 0.91
C GLU A 83 53.23 -78.89 -0.47
N SER A 84 52.75 -79.53 -1.54
CA SER A 84 53.03 -79.12 -2.93
C SER A 84 52.43 -77.78 -3.35
N THR A 85 51.66 -77.15 -2.48
CA THR A 85 51.11 -75.80 -2.66
C THR A 85 51.82 -74.76 -1.78
N THR A 86 52.67 -75.21 -0.85
CA THR A 86 53.42 -74.33 0.05
C THR A 86 54.73 -73.92 -0.61
N ARG A 87 54.91 -72.61 -0.74
CA ARG A 87 56.16 -72.02 -1.20
C ARG A 87 57.13 -71.96 -0.03
N TYR A 88 58.42 -72.12 -0.27
CA TYR A 88 59.42 -71.95 0.76
C TYR A 88 60.67 -71.29 0.19
N VAL A 89 61.44 -70.69 1.08
CA VAL A 89 62.71 -70.06 0.77
C VAL A 89 63.70 -70.39 1.87
N VAL A 90 64.92 -70.71 1.50
CA VAL A 90 66.00 -71.02 2.43
C VAL A 90 67.05 -69.93 2.31
N LEU A 91 67.45 -69.35 3.43
CA LEU A 91 68.46 -68.30 3.48
C LEU A 91 69.49 -68.58 4.55
N SER A 92 70.68 -68.04 4.32
CA SER A 92 71.67 -67.83 5.37
C SER A 92 71.29 -66.57 6.16
N SER A 93 71.31 -66.69 7.48
CA SER A 93 71.06 -65.65 8.48
C SER A 93 72.10 -65.81 9.60
N ARG A 94 73.31 -65.30 9.35
CA ARG A 94 74.40 -65.44 10.31
C ARG A 94 74.35 -64.32 11.35
N VAL A 95 74.12 -64.67 12.61
CA VAL A 95 74.23 -63.72 13.73
C VAL A 95 75.72 -63.42 14.00
N ALA A 96 76.05 -62.13 14.18
CA ALA A 96 77.43 -61.66 14.36
C ALA A 96 78.15 -62.19 15.62
N ALA A 97 77.45 -62.82 16.56
CA ALA A 97 77.94 -63.06 17.92
C ALA A 97 78.61 -64.44 18.15
N ARG A 98 79.09 -65.14 17.13
CA ARG A 98 79.77 -66.45 17.28
C ARG A 98 81.27 -66.34 16.98
N ASP A 99 82.00 -65.69 17.88
CA ASP A 99 83.46 -65.63 17.82
C ASP A 99 84.05 -67.02 18.10
N ALA A 100 84.71 -67.63 17.12
CA ALA A 100 85.58 -68.75 17.42
C ALA A 100 86.88 -68.21 18.03
N GLY A 101 87.47 -68.94 18.98
CA GLY A 101 88.76 -68.56 19.55
C GLY A 101 89.84 -68.47 18.46
N VAL A 102 90.20 -67.26 18.06
CA VAL A 102 91.24 -66.98 17.05
C VAL A 102 92.65 -67.27 17.58
N ILE A 103 92.77 -67.50 18.89
CA ILE A 103 94.02 -67.73 19.61
C ILE A 103 94.12 -69.21 20.01
N SER A 104 95.23 -69.86 19.64
CA SER A 104 95.62 -71.18 20.18
C SER A 104 96.91 -71.00 20.99
N GLY A 105 96.79 -70.96 22.31
CA GLY A 105 97.90 -70.64 23.21
C GLY A 105 98.28 -69.15 23.18
N THR A 106 99.54 -68.82 22.88
CA THR A 106 100.04 -67.43 22.77
C THR A 106 100.20 -66.92 21.34
N ARG A 107 99.76 -67.71 20.34
CA ARG A 107 99.88 -67.37 18.91
C ARG A 107 98.49 -67.31 18.25
N ILE A 108 98.35 -66.38 17.30
CA ILE A 108 97.18 -66.29 16.42
C ILE A 108 97.19 -67.52 15.50
N ASN A 109 96.07 -68.23 15.42
CA ASN A 109 95.90 -69.32 14.45
C ASN A 109 95.44 -68.70 13.11
N PRO A 110 96.29 -68.67 12.08
CA PRO A 110 95.95 -68.05 10.80
C PRO A 110 94.74 -68.71 10.12
N ASP A 111 94.54 -70.02 10.28
CA ASP A 111 93.39 -70.74 9.71
C ASP A 111 92.08 -70.35 10.41
N ALA A 112 92.15 -70.13 11.73
CA ALA A 112 91.00 -69.63 12.49
C ALA A 112 90.68 -68.17 12.14
N LEU A 113 91.71 -67.34 11.93
CA LEU A 113 91.53 -65.94 11.51
C LEU A 113 90.92 -65.83 10.11
N GLU A 114 91.42 -66.60 9.14
CA GLU A 114 90.90 -66.59 7.77
C GLU A 114 89.46 -67.10 7.72
N LYS A 115 89.12 -68.08 8.57
CA LYS A 115 87.73 -68.52 8.78
C LYS A 115 86.85 -67.39 9.32
N GLU A 116 87.32 -66.57 10.26
CA GLU A 116 86.56 -65.42 10.77
C GLU A 116 86.39 -64.31 9.71
N PHE A 117 87.43 -63.97 8.94
CA PHE A 117 87.28 -63.00 7.85
C PHE A 117 86.31 -63.48 6.78
N SER A 118 86.33 -64.77 6.48
CA SER A 118 85.37 -65.38 5.58
C SER A 118 83.95 -65.24 6.11
N LYS A 119 83.72 -65.54 7.39
CA LYS A 119 82.41 -65.32 8.02
C LYS A 119 81.94 -63.85 7.95
N ILE A 120 82.82 -62.87 8.20
CA ILE A 120 82.48 -61.45 8.07
C ILE A 120 82.07 -61.09 6.64
N ALA A 121 82.79 -61.59 5.65
CA ALA A 121 82.46 -61.36 4.25
C ALA A 121 81.07 -61.95 3.89
N THR A 122 80.68 -63.09 4.48
CA THR A 122 79.32 -63.63 4.29
C THR A 122 78.24 -62.73 4.88
N GLN A 123 78.47 -62.15 6.06
CA GLN A 123 77.54 -61.20 6.68
C GLN A 123 77.38 -59.93 5.86
N GLN A 124 78.46 -59.42 5.25
CA GLN A 124 78.39 -58.26 4.38
C GLN A 124 77.57 -58.52 3.10
N GLN A 125 77.59 -59.75 2.56
CA GLN A 125 76.76 -60.14 1.44
C GLN A 125 75.27 -60.16 1.83
N GLU A 126 74.94 -60.72 3.01
CA GLU A 126 73.58 -60.72 3.56
C GLU A 126 73.07 -59.29 3.81
N LEU A 127 73.90 -58.42 4.40
CA LEU A 127 73.56 -57.02 4.64
C LEU A 127 73.26 -56.27 3.33
N ARG A 128 74.02 -56.51 2.26
CA ARG A 128 73.72 -55.89 0.94
C ARG A 128 72.39 -56.37 0.36
N ARG A 129 72.07 -57.66 0.50
CA ARG A 129 70.76 -58.22 0.09
C ARG A 129 69.63 -57.51 0.82
N ASP A 130 69.77 -57.31 2.13
CA ASP A 130 68.72 -56.74 2.97
C ASP A 130 68.57 -55.23 2.76
N ILE A 131 69.68 -54.50 2.61
CA ILE A 131 69.66 -53.08 2.23
C ILE A 131 68.97 -52.87 0.88
N GLY A 132 69.22 -53.75 -0.11
CA GLY A 132 68.58 -53.68 -1.43
C GLY A 132 67.05 -53.85 -1.41
N ARG A 133 66.48 -54.31 -0.29
CA ARG A 133 65.03 -54.50 -0.09
C ARG A 133 64.41 -53.50 0.88
N ALA A 134 65.21 -52.58 1.45
CA ALA A 134 64.74 -51.61 2.42
C ALA A 134 64.06 -50.41 1.75
N ILE A 135 63.01 -49.88 2.38
CA ILE A 135 62.48 -48.56 2.06
C ILE A 135 63.41 -47.54 2.71
N MET A 136 64.02 -46.67 1.89
CA MET A 136 64.85 -45.57 2.41
C MET A 136 63.95 -44.48 3.00
N THR A 137 64.27 -44.07 4.22
CA THR A 137 63.65 -42.92 4.90
C THR A 137 64.72 -41.91 5.25
N ASP A 138 64.35 -40.64 5.34
CA ASP A 138 65.27 -39.59 5.77
C ASP A 138 65.78 -39.83 7.20
N PHE A 139 66.96 -39.27 7.51
CA PHE A 139 67.55 -39.35 8.85
C PHE A 139 66.59 -38.79 9.90
N GLY A 140 66.28 -39.59 10.93
CA GLY A 140 65.37 -39.23 12.02
C GLY A 140 63.91 -39.63 11.79
N ALA A 141 63.55 -40.12 10.61
CA ALA A 141 62.23 -40.69 10.36
C ALA A 141 62.15 -42.17 10.80
N PRO A 142 60.99 -42.64 11.30
CA PRO A 142 60.77 -44.06 11.59
C PRO A 142 60.77 -44.87 10.29
N SER A 143 61.20 -46.14 10.38
CA SER A 143 61.18 -47.07 9.25
C SER A 143 59.75 -47.41 8.83
N PHE A 144 59.48 -47.46 7.53
CA PHE A 144 58.17 -47.88 7.02
C PHE A 144 58.12 -49.35 6.62
N THR A 145 56.99 -49.99 6.90
CA THR A 145 56.66 -51.30 6.30
C THR A 145 55.69 -51.10 5.14
N LEU A 146 55.98 -51.69 3.98
CA LEU A 146 55.06 -51.72 2.85
C LEU A 146 53.94 -52.72 3.14
N ASP A 147 52.69 -52.33 2.94
CA ASP A 147 51.59 -53.28 2.98
C ASP A 147 51.67 -54.26 1.80
N ALA A 148 51.52 -55.56 2.08
CA ALA A 148 51.59 -56.60 1.05
C ALA A 148 50.39 -56.58 0.08
N SER A 149 49.34 -55.81 0.40
CA SER A 149 48.13 -55.64 -0.43
C SER A 149 48.20 -54.47 -1.42
N ILE A 150 49.37 -53.84 -1.60
CA ILE A 150 49.52 -52.76 -2.57
C ILE A 150 49.74 -53.36 -3.96
N ASP A 151 48.69 -53.27 -4.78
CA ASP A 151 48.75 -53.60 -6.20
C ASP A 151 49.43 -52.49 -7.02
N ASP A 152 49.95 -52.85 -8.19
CA ASP A 152 50.57 -51.91 -9.12
C ASP A 152 49.55 -50.86 -9.62
N GLY A 153 49.99 -49.61 -9.77
CA GLY A 153 49.14 -48.48 -10.19
C GLY A 153 48.33 -47.79 -9.07
N ARG A 154 48.39 -48.27 -7.83
CA ARG A 154 47.80 -47.57 -6.67
C ARG A 154 48.70 -46.42 -6.19
N THR A 155 48.08 -45.34 -5.72
CA THR A 155 48.81 -44.31 -4.97
C THR A 155 49.22 -44.86 -3.60
N LEU A 156 50.36 -44.42 -3.05
CA LEU A 156 50.76 -44.78 -1.69
C LEU A 156 50.23 -43.75 -0.70
N MET A 157 49.60 -44.21 0.38
CA MET A 157 49.16 -43.37 1.48
C MET A 157 49.85 -43.80 2.77
N LYS A 158 50.36 -42.82 3.54
CA LYS A 158 50.97 -43.07 4.85
C LYS A 158 49.88 -43.29 5.91
N ALA A 159 49.93 -44.42 6.61
CA ALA A 159 49.07 -44.74 7.75
C ALA A 159 49.93 -45.17 8.94
N GLY A 160 50.33 -44.19 9.77
CA GLY A 160 51.32 -44.41 10.84
C GLY A 160 52.70 -44.75 10.28
N ASP A 161 53.23 -45.90 10.68
CA ASP A 161 54.52 -46.45 10.24
C ASP A 161 54.37 -47.48 9.10
N ARG A 162 53.20 -47.50 8.43
CA ARG A 162 52.93 -48.34 7.25
C ARG A 162 52.57 -47.48 6.04
N LEU A 163 53.02 -47.93 4.87
CA LEU A 163 52.52 -47.44 3.59
C LEU A 163 51.40 -48.37 3.14
N VAL A 164 50.21 -47.83 2.94
CA VAL A 164 48.99 -48.56 2.52
C VAL A 164 48.50 -48.05 1.16
N ALA A 165 47.60 -48.80 0.51
CA ALA A 165 47.01 -48.37 -0.76
C ALA A 165 46.12 -47.13 -0.57
N GLY A 166 46.39 -46.09 -1.35
CA GLY A 166 45.59 -44.87 -1.46
C GLY A 166 44.43 -44.99 -2.44
N PRO A 167 43.63 -43.92 -2.60
CA PRO A 167 42.52 -43.89 -3.55
C PRO A 167 42.97 -44.20 -4.97
N ASP A 168 42.08 -44.84 -5.72
CA ASP A 168 42.27 -45.10 -7.15
C ASP A 168 42.35 -43.77 -7.91
N ILE A 169 43.34 -43.63 -8.79
CA ILE A 169 43.53 -42.44 -9.61
C ILE A 169 42.33 -42.19 -10.53
N VAL A 170 41.66 -43.26 -10.98
CA VAL A 170 40.44 -43.15 -11.79
C VAL A 170 39.31 -42.52 -10.99
N ALA A 171 39.12 -42.94 -9.73
CA ALA A 171 38.10 -42.40 -8.85
C ALA A 171 38.34 -40.93 -8.47
N ILE A 172 39.60 -40.47 -8.50
CA ILE A 172 39.92 -39.04 -8.35
C ILE A 172 39.50 -38.26 -9.59
N GLY A 173 39.76 -38.79 -10.79
CA GLY A 173 39.35 -38.19 -12.06
C GLY A 173 37.85 -37.97 -12.17
N ASP A 174 37.04 -38.99 -11.85
CA ASP A 174 35.57 -38.91 -11.92
C ASP A 174 35.00 -37.84 -10.98
N ARG A 175 35.60 -37.65 -9.80
CA ARG A 175 35.16 -36.62 -8.86
C ARG A 175 35.49 -35.21 -9.36
N VAL A 176 36.60 -35.05 -10.07
CA VAL A 176 37.00 -33.76 -10.66
C VAL A 176 36.05 -33.36 -11.79
N GLU A 177 35.70 -34.28 -12.69
CA GLU A 177 34.74 -34.00 -13.78
C GLU A 177 33.34 -33.66 -13.23
N ASN A 178 32.84 -34.38 -12.23
CA ASN A 178 31.55 -34.05 -11.61
C ASN A 178 31.52 -32.64 -10.98
N VAL A 179 32.64 -32.20 -10.37
CA VAL A 179 32.74 -30.85 -9.80
C VAL A 179 32.80 -29.79 -10.91
N LYS A 180 33.49 -30.09 -12.01
CA LYS A 180 33.55 -29.21 -13.17
C LYS A 180 32.15 -28.97 -13.77
N ASP A 181 31.35 -30.01 -13.95
CA ASP A 181 29.97 -29.88 -14.44
C ASP A 181 29.10 -28.98 -13.52
N LEU A 182 29.27 -29.12 -12.21
CA LEU A 182 28.58 -28.29 -11.22
C LEU A 182 28.98 -26.81 -11.33
N VAL A 183 30.27 -26.55 -11.51
CA VAL A 183 30.84 -25.20 -11.66
C VAL A 183 30.40 -24.58 -12.99
N GLU A 184 30.33 -25.36 -14.07
CA GLU A 184 29.80 -24.89 -15.36
C GLU A 184 28.32 -24.47 -15.24
N GLY A 185 27.51 -25.22 -14.49
CA GLY A 185 26.14 -24.83 -14.15
C GLY A 185 26.06 -23.50 -13.40
N TRP A 186 26.87 -23.33 -12.36
CA TRP A 186 26.92 -22.08 -11.59
C TRP A 186 27.43 -20.89 -12.40
N ALA A 187 28.43 -21.10 -13.27
CA ALA A 187 28.95 -20.05 -14.14
C ALA A 187 27.88 -19.57 -15.14
N SER A 188 27.09 -20.49 -15.70
CA SER A 188 25.95 -20.17 -16.56
C SER A 188 24.90 -19.33 -15.80
N ASP A 189 24.57 -19.72 -14.57
CA ASP A 189 23.61 -18.98 -13.74
C ASP A 189 24.11 -17.58 -13.38
N ILE A 190 25.38 -17.44 -12.98
CA ILE A 190 26.01 -16.16 -12.62
C ILE A 190 26.05 -15.21 -13.82
N VAL A 191 26.39 -15.70 -15.02
CA VAL A 191 26.41 -14.89 -16.24
C VAL A 191 24.99 -14.51 -16.67
N SER A 192 24.00 -15.40 -16.49
CA SER A 192 22.59 -15.12 -16.83
C SER A 192 21.94 -14.07 -15.91
N GLN A 193 22.38 -13.98 -14.65
CA GLN A 193 21.87 -12.99 -13.69
C GLN A 193 22.53 -11.61 -13.83
N GLY A 194 23.71 -11.52 -14.45
CA GLY A 194 24.48 -10.27 -14.54
C GLY A 194 23.93 -9.22 -15.50
N ASN A 195 23.21 -9.63 -16.56
CA ASN A 195 22.75 -8.71 -17.61
C ASN A 195 21.29 -8.96 -17.96
N VAL A 196 20.35 -8.48 -17.14
CA VAL A 196 18.98 -8.22 -17.64
C VAL A 196 19.12 -7.21 -18.78
N PRO A 197 18.85 -7.57 -20.05
CA PRO A 197 19.07 -6.66 -21.16
C PRO A 197 18.25 -5.39 -20.96
N ILE A 198 18.88 -4.24 -21.23
CA ILE A 198 18.24 -2.93 -21.13
C ILE A 198 18.12 -2.37 -22.54
N TYR A 199 16.89 -2.19 -23.01
CA TYR A 199 16.59 -1.56 -24.28
C TYR A 199 16.18 -0.10 -24.09
N ALA A 200 16.37 0.72 -25.12
CA ALA A 200 16.07 2.15 -25.03
C ALA A 200 14.57 2.43 -24.82
N ALA A 201 13.69 1.76 -25.58
CA ALA A 201 12.26 2.03 -25.55
C ALA A 201 11.40 0.80 -25.91
N ARG A 202 10.20 0.70 -25.32
CA ARG A 202 9.20 -0.35 -25.62
C ARG A 202 8.87 -0.43 -27.11
N VAL A 203 8.67 0.70 -27.76
CA VAL A 203 8.30 0.74 -29.19
C VAL A 203 9.35 0.13 -30.13
N GLY A 204 10.61 0.01 -29.68
CA GLY A 204 11.68 -0.63 -30.46
C GLY A 204 11.71 -2.16 -30.31
N VAL A 205 11.14 -2.71 -29.24
CA VAL A 205 11.19 -4.16 -28.94
C VAL A 205 10.62 -5.04 -30.07
N PRO A 206 9.53 -4.68 -30.77
CA PRO A 206 9.02 -5.49 -31.88
C PRO A 206 10.00 -5.71 -33.03
N ALA A 207 11.03 -4.87 -33.18
CA ALA A 207 12.07 -5.01 -34.20
C ALA A 207 13.29 -5.82 -33.73
N LEU A 208 13.36 -6.21 -32.45
CA LEU A 208 14.51 -6.88 -31.85
C LEU A 208 14.32 -8.40 -31.81
N VAL A 209 15.38 -9.14 -32.14
CA VAL A 209 15.49 -10.58 -31.86
C VAL A 209 16.10 -10.72 -30.47
N ILE A 210 15.33 -11.22 -29.51
CA ILE A 210 15.79 -11.42 -28.14
C ILE A 210 16.29 -12.87 -28.01
N PRO A 211 17.53 -13.14 -27.56
CA PRO A 211 18.05 -14.49 -27.45
C PRO A 211 17.17 -15.42 -26.60
N GLU A 212 17.06 -16.69 -26.99
CA GLU A 212 16.09 -17.66 -26.43
C GLU A 212 16.23 -17.87 -24.91
N GLY A 213 17.43 -17.67 -24.35
CA GLY A 213 17.72 -17.77 -22.92
C GLY A 213 17.34 -16.56 -22.06
N ILE A 214 16.90 -15.45 -22.66
CA ILE A 214 16.45 -14.27 -21.90
C ILE A 214 15.00 -14.49 -21.46
N ASN A 215 14.76 -14.46 -20.15
CA ASN A 215 13.43 -14.61 -19.57
C ASN A 215 12.79 -13.28 -19.12
N ALA A 216 13.58 -12.21 -19.04
CA ALA A 216 13.11 -10.87 -18.74
C ALA A 216 14.06 -9.80 -19.31
N PHE A 217 13.53 -8.62 -19.61
CA PHE A 217 14.32 -7.45 -20.02
C PHE A 217 13.70 -6.17 -19.45
N ARG A 218 14.49 -5.09 -19.40
CA ARG A 218 14.01 -3.75 -19.05
C ARG A 218 14.00 -2.84 -20.28
N VAL A 219 13.07 -1.90 -20.30
CA VAL A 219 13.09 -0.75 -21.21
C VAL A 219 13.29 0.53 -20.39
N ASN A 220 14.05 1.48 -20.92
CA ASN A 220 14.28 2.78 -20.29
C ASN A 220 13.18 3.81 -20.56
N GLY A 221 12.16 3.45 -21.34
CA GLY A 221 11.03 4.30 -21.69
C GLY A 221 10.01 3.58 -22.57
N PHE A 222 8.88 4.22 -22.86
CA PHE A 222 7.88 3.65 -23.77
C PHE A 222 8.18 4.02 -25.23
N TRP A 223 8.26 5.31 -25.52
CA TRP A 223 8.56 5.90 -26.83
C TRP A 223 10.05 6.15 -27.02
N SER A 224 10.72 6.64 -25.97
CA SER A 224 12.15 6.98 -25.96
C SER A 224 12.72 6.82 -24.56
N ALA A 225 14.00 6.47 -24.45
CA ALA A 225 14.66 6.38 -23.16
C ALA A 225 14.50 7.69 -22.35
N GLY A 226 14.08 7.58 -21.09
CA GLY A 226 13.90 8.72 -20.20
C GLY A 226 12.52 9.40 -20.24
N ASP A 227 11.56 8.92 -21.03
CA ASP A 227 10.19 9.46 -21.05
C ASP A 227 9.36 9.09 -19.81
N GLY A 228 9.90 8.29 -18.90
CA GLY A 228 9.23 7.81 -17.68
C GLY A 228 8.40 6.52 -17.88
N GLY A 229 8.29 6.02 -19.11
CA GLY A 229 7.63 4.75 -19.45
C GLY A 229 8.50 3.51 -19.26
N GLN A 230 9.53 3.60 -18.42
CA GLN A 230 10.42 2.48 -18.10
C GLN A 230 9.63 1.33 -17.48
N SER A 231 9.95 0.09 -17.87
CA SER A 231 9.26 -1.09 -17.39
C SER A 231 10.10 -2.35 -17.50
N LEU A 232 9.82 -3.32 -16.62
CA LEU A 232 10.33 -4.68 -16.66
C LEU A 232 9.32 -5.56 -17.41
N TYR A 233 9.79 -6.27 -18.42
CA TYR A 233 9.02 -7.27 -19.16
C TYR A 233 9.52 -8.66 -18.83
N LYS A 234 8.61 -9.63 -18.71
CA LYS A 234 8.94 -11.06 -18.58
C LYS A 234 8.33 -11.85 -19.74
N LYS A 235 9.02 -12.91 -20.15
CA LYS A 235 8.59 -13.80 -21.24
C LYS A 235 7.36 -14.60 -20.81
N VAL A 236 6.42 -14.81 -21.73
CA VAL A 236 5.22 -15.64 -21.55
C VAL A 236 5.00 -16.54 -22.76
N ASN A 237 4.45 -17.72 -22.53
CA ASN A 237 4.26 -18.74 -23.57
C ASN A 237 3.06 -18.44 -24.49
N VAL A 238 2.11 -17.64 -24.02
CA VAL A 238 0.87 -17.30 -24.72
C VAL A 238 0.68 -15.79 -24.66
N GLU A 239 0.11 -15.23 -25.73
CA GLU A 239 -0.24 -13.81 -25.80
C GLU A 239 -1.14 -13.41 -24.62
N PRO A 240 -0.75 -12.42 -23.80
CA PRO A 240 -1.60 -11.93 -22.71
C PRO A 240 -2.91 -11.32 -23.21
N GLY A 241 -4.00 -11.50 -22.47
CA GLY A 241 -5.33 -10.93 -22.77
C GLY A 241 -5.46 -9.41 -22.51
N HIS A 242 -4.37 -8.70 -22.27
CA HIS A 242 -4.35 -7.29 -21.87
C HIS A 242 -3.35 -6.47 -22.71
N PRO A 243 -3.48 -5.13 -22.78
CA PRO A 243 -2.65 -4.29 -23.66
C PRO A 243 -1.18 -4.12 -23.20
N GLY A 244 -0.86 -4.40 -21.93
CA GLY A 244 0.49 -4.35 -21.34
C GLY A 244 1.45 -5.46 -21.80
N LYS A 245 1.46 -5.73 -23.10
CA LYS A 245 2.23 -6.79 -23.76
C LYS A 245 3.04 -6.27 -24.93
N VAL A 246 4.04 -7.02 -25.36
CA VAL A 246 4.79 -6.77 -26.60
C VAL A 246 5.26 -8.09 -27.19
N ARG A 247 5.34 -8.18 -28.52
CA ARG A 247 5.92 -9.32 -29.23
C ARG A 247 7.25 -8.88 -29.84
N SER A 248 8.33 -9.62 -29.59
CA SER A 248 9.63 -9.39 -30.24
C SER A 248 9.68 -10.01 -31.64
N ALA A 249 10.71 -9.70 -32.43
CA ALA A 249 10.84 -10.12 -33.83
C ALA A 249 11.01 -11.64 -34.01
N ASP A 250 11.53 -12.33 -32.99
CA ASP A 250 11.58 -13.80 -32.88
C ASP A 250 10.21 -14.44 -32.61
N GLY A 251 9.18 -13.62 -32.41
CA GLY A 251 7.81 -14.06 -32.17
C GLY A 251 7.47 -14.35 -30.71
N ALA A 252 8.42 -14.20 -29.77
CA ALA A 252 8.17 -14.38 -28.35
C ALA A 252 7.26 -13.29 -27.77
N TRP A 253 6.40 -13.67 -26.83
CA TRP A 253 5.50 -12.75 -26.12
C TRP A 253 6.06 -12.33 -24.77
N TRP A 254 5.84 -11.06 -24.44
CA TRP A 254 6.31 -10.46 -23.21
C TRP A 254 5.19 -9.66 -22.56
N GLU A 255 5.12 -9.68 -21.23
CA GLU A 255 4.17 -8.88 -20.44
C GLU A 255 4.89 -8.01 -19.40
N ILE A 256 4.31 -6.85 -19.08
CA ILE A 256 4.80 -5.99 -18.00
C ILE A 256 4.75 -6.76 -16.67
N ALA A 257 5.86 -6.71 -15.94
CA ALA A 257 6.07 -7.38 -14.66
C ALA A 257 6.27 -6.42 -13.48
N ASP A 258 6.26 -5.10 -13.69
CA ASP A 258 6.44 -4.10 -12.62
C ASP A 258 5.39 -4.22 -11.52
N ALA A 259 5.79 -4.11 -10.26
CA ALA A 259 4.86 -4.17 -9.13
C ALA A 259 3.85 -3.01 -9.13
N VAL A 260 4.30 -1.82 -9.53
CA VAL A 260 3.51 -0.59 -9.60
C VAL A 260 3.44 -0.16 -11.06
N LEU A 261 2.23 -0.02 -11.58
CA LEU A 261 2.00 0.46 -12.95
C LEU A 261 1.88 1.98 -12.95
N ASN A 262 2.44 2.63 -13.96
CA ASN A 262 2.18 4.04 -14.25
C ASN A 262 1.70 4.20 -15.69
N VAL A 263 0.95 5.26 -15.98
CA VAL A 263 0.33 5.48 -17.30
C VAL A 263 1.35 5.70 -18.43
N ARG A 264 2.57 6.16 -18.13
CA ARG A 264 3.64 6.34 -19.13
C ARG A 264 4.19 5.00 -19.64
N MET A 265 4.10 3.93 -18.86
CA MET A 265 4.40 2.55 -19.31
C MET A 265 3.46 2.07 -20.44
N PHE A 266 2.37 2.79 -20.69
CA PHE A 266 1.38 2.50 -21.72
C PHE A 266 1.36 3.57 -22.82
N GLY A 267 2.35 4.47 -22.82
CA GLY A 267 2.54 5.47 -23.86
C GLY A 267 1.90 6.83 -23.59
N ALA A 268 1.38 7.07 -22.38
CA ALA A 268 0.93 8.41 -22.02
C ALA A 268 2.09 9.41 -22.10
N ARG A 269 1.87 10.54 -22.78
CA ARG A 269 2.84 11.63 -22.90
C ARG A 269 2.75 12.62 -21.75
N MET A 270 1.55 12.78 -21.20
CA MET A 270 1.27 13.71 -20.12
C MET A 270 1.56 15.17 -20.48
N ASP A 271 1.20 15.54 -21.72
CA ASP A 271 1.19 16.91 -22.21
C ASP A 271 -0.18 17.27 -22.81
N VAL A 272 -0.44 18.57 -23.01
CA VAL A 272 -1.71 19.06 -23.58
C VAL A 272 -1.89 18.71 -25.06
N SER A 273 -0.81 18.35 -25.76
CA SER A 273 -0.80 18.19 -27.22
C SER A 273 -1.19 16.79 -27.67
N VAL A 274 -1.06 15.80 -26.80
CA VAL A 274 -1.35 14.40 -27.08
C VAL A 274 -2.47 13.88 -26.18
N VAL A 275 -3.46 13.26 -26.80
CA VAL A 275 -4.53 12.57 -26.07
C VAL A 275 -4.01 11.26 -25.46
N ASP A 276 -4.17 11.12 -24.16
CA ASP A 276 -3.63 10.02 -23.34
C ASP A 276 -4.70 8.99 -22.92
N THR A 277 -5.97 9.16 -23.32
CA THR A 277 -7.09 8.29 -22.89
C THR A 277 -6.81 6.80 -23.06
N SER A 278 -6.25 6.40 -24.20
CA SER A 278 -5.95 4.99 -24.46
C SER A 278 -4.89 4.44 -23.51
N ALA A 279 -3.84 5.21 -23.22
CA ALA A 279 -2.76 4.79 -22.34
C ALA A 279 -3.26 4.60 -20.90
N VAL A 280 -4.11 5.51 -20.41
CA VAL A 280 -4.71 5.38 -19.07
C VAL A 280 -5.65 4.17 -19.00
N ARG A 281 -6.53 3.99 -20.01
CA ARG A 281 -7.41 2.82 -20.10
C ARG A 281 -6.61 1.52 -20.12
N ASP A 282 -5.55 1.46 -20.93
CA ASP A 282 -4.71 0.29 -21.06
C ASP A 282 -4.00 -0.04 -19.74
N ALA A 283 -3.52 0.98 -19.02
CA ALA A 283 -2.94 0.83 -17.69
C ALA A 283 -3.93 0.20 -16.70
N MET A 284 -5.17 0.70 -16.68
CA MET A 284 -6.22 0.17 -15.81
C MET A 284 -6.62 -1.26 -16.16
N GLN A 285 -6.74 -1.57 -17.45
CA GLN A 285 -7.08 -2.93 -17.92
C GLN A 285 -6.00 -3.93 -17.50
N VAL A 286 -4.73 -3.54 -17.58
CA VAL A 286 -3.59 -4.38 -17.17
C VAL A 286 -3.56 -4.54 -15.65
N ALA A 287 -3.80 -3.46 -14.92
CA ALA A 287 -3.90 -3.52 -13.47
C ALA A 287 -4.99 -4.53 -13.04
N PHE A 288 -6.17 -4.42 -13.65
CA PHE A 288 -7.28 -5.35 -13.40
C PHE A 288 -6.90 -6.81 -13.74
N ALA A 289 -6.38 -7.05 -14.95
CA ALA A 289 -6.02 -8.39 -15.41
C ALA A 289 -4.93 -9.06 -14.55
N GLN A 290 -3.97 -8.27 -14.07
CA GLN A 290 -2.87 -8.75 -13.21
C GLN A 290 -3.20 -8.65 -11.71
N LYS A 291 -4.45 -8.32 -11.33
CA LYS A 291 -4.91 -8.14 -9.95
C LYS A 291 -4.13 -7.10 -9.14
N LYS A 292 -3.57 -6.10 -9.84
CA LYS A 292 -2.97 -4.91 -9.23
C LYS A 292 -4.07 -3.91 -8.94
N ARG A 293 -4.01 -3.28 -7.76
CA ARG A 293 -5.09 -2.41 -7.26
C ARG A 293 -4.86 -0.92 -7.53
N VAL A 294 -3.68 -0.53 -8.01
CA VAL A 294 -3.29 0.87 -8.16
C VAL A 294 -2.57 1.10 -9.48
N VAL A 295 -2.97 2.15 -10.18
CA VAL A 295 -2.25 2.75 -11.30
C VAL A 295 -1.83 4.15 -10.89
N LYS A 296 -0.56 4.46 -11.08
CA LYS A 296 0.04 5.75 -10.75
C LYS A 296 -0.08 6.75 -11.89
N LEU A 297 -0.45 7.97 -11.55
CA LEU A 297 -0.41 9.14 -12.41
C LEU A 297 0.82 9.97 -12.00
N PRO A 298 1.96 9.87 -12.72
CA PRO A 298 3.10 10.74 -12.44
C PRO A 298 2.75 12.20 -12.80
N GLY A 299 3.52 13.18 -12.34
CA GLY A 299 3.21 14.59 -12.62
C GLY A 299 3.13 14.92 -14.12
N GLY A 300 2.18 15.79 -14.50
CA GLY A 300 1.96 16.25 -15.88
C GLY A 300 0.50 16.55 -16.21
N VAL A 301 0.21 16.74 -17.50
CA VAL A 301 -1.15 17.05 -18.00
C VAL A 301 -1.69 15.89 -18.82
N ILE A 302 -2.77 15.25 -18.39
CA ILE A 302 -3.40 14.15 -19.12
C ILE A 302 -4.55 14.71 -19.94
N SER A 303 -4.40 14.72 -21.26
CA SER A 303 -5.49 15.11 -22.16
C SER A 303 -6.40 13.91 -22.44
N PHE A 304 -7.70 14.07 -22.25
CA PHE A 304 -8.70 13.01 -22.48
C PHE A 304 -9.51 13.29 -23.74
N SER A 305 -9.59 12.31 -24.65
CA SER A 305 -10.60 12.30 -25.71
C SER A 305 -12.01 12.31 -25.16
N GLY A 306 -12.96 12.82 -25.94
CA GLY A 306 -14.41 12.75 -25.68
C GLY A 306 -15.04 11.35 -25.62
N ILE A 307 -14.25 10.34 -25.23
CA ILE A 307 -14.68 8.99 -24.88
C ILE A 307 -14.67 8.90 -23.34
N ASP A 308 -15.79 8.46 -22.78
CA ASP A 308 -15.91 8.25 -21.34
C ASP A 308 -14.91 7.18 -20.86
N MET A 309 -14.07 7.50 -19.86
CA MET A 309 -13.15 6.52 -19.30
C MET A 309 -13.92 5.57 -18.38
N THR A 310 -14.15 4.36 -18.86
CA THR A 310 -14.73 3.31 -18.02
C THR A 310 -13.73 2.88 -16.95
N LEU A 311 -14.12 3.01 -15.68
CA LEU A 311 -13.31 2.58 -14.55
C LEU A 311 -13.38 1.06 -14.39
N TYR A 312 -12.22 0.45 -14.08
CA TYR A 312 -12.14 -0.98 -13.82
C TYR A 312 -12.32 -1.28 -12.33
N LYS A 313 -13.16 -2.28 -12.03
CA LYS A 313 -13.46 -2.74 -10.67
C LYS A 313 -12.19 -3.04 -9.88
N GLY A 314 -12.03 -2.43 -8.71
CA GLY A 314 -10.88 -2.71 -7.84
C GLY A 314 -9.58 -1.97 -8.20
N VAL A 315 -9.58 -1.12 -9.24
CA VAL A 315 -8.38 -0.41 -9.71
C VAL A 315 -8.49 1.07 -9.37
N SER A 316 -7.59 1.54 -8.53
CA SER A 316 -7.48 2.95 -8.12
C SER A 316 -6.54 3.73 -9.03
N LEU A 317 -6.86 4.99 -9.31
CA LEU A 317 -6.02 5.94 -10.03
C LEU A 317 -5.53 7.00 -9.06
N VAL A 318 -4.23 6.97 -8.77
CA VAL A 318 -3.63 7.76 -7.69
C VAL A 318 -2.41 8.51 -8.20
N SER A 319 -2.31 9.82 -7.93
CA SER A 319 -1.09 10.56 -8.21
C SER A 319 -0.11 10.49 -7.04
N ASP A 320 1.10 11.05 -7.19
CA ASP A 320 2.08 11.07 -6.10
C ASP A 320 1.90 12.25 -5.15
N THR A 321 1.43 13.40 -5.66
CA THR A 321 1.16 14.58 -4.83
C THR A 321 -0.07 15.33 -5.31
N GLN A 322 -0.77 15.99 -4.38
CA GLN A 322 -1.80 16.96 -4.74
C GLN A 322 -1.25 17.98 -5.73
N ASP A 323 -2.08 18.37 -6.71
CA ASP A 323 -1.74 19.36 -7.76
C ASP A 323 -0.58 19.00 -8.70
N SER A 324 -0.07 17.75 -8.70
CA SER A 324 0.95 17.34 -9.69
C SER A 324 0.36 16.91 -11.04
N VAL A 325 -0.92 16.56 -11.07
CA VAL A 325 -1.61 16.01 -12.24
C VAL A 325 -2.83 16.85 -12.59
N TYR A 326 -2.90 17.25 -13.85
CA TYR A 326 -4.04 17.97 -14.42
C TYR A 326 -4.68 17.13 -15.52
N ILE A 327 -5.97 16.83 -15.37
CA ILE A 327 -6.75 16.10 -16.37
C ILE A 327 -7.56 17.11 -17.16
N VAL A 328 -7.39 17.13 -18.48
CA VAL A 328 -8.03 18.11 -19.36
C VAL A 328 -8.89 17.36 -20.38
N PRO A 329 -10.22 17.56 -20.42
CA PRO A 329 -11.03 17.04 -21.52
C PRO A 329 -10.64 17.72 -22.83
N ASP A 330 -10.69 17.03 -23.96
CA ASP A 330 -10.44 17.62 -25.28
C ASP A 330 -11.72 18.14 -25.97
N ALA A 331 -12.89 17.78 -25.44
CA ALA A 331 -14.19 18.10 -26.02
C ALA A 331 -15.23 18.54 -24.97
N ASN A 332 -16.34 19.10 -25.45
CA ASN A 332 -17.52 19.39 -24.65
C ASN A 332 -18.33 18.12 -24.37
N GLY A 333 -19.11 18.12 -23.29
CA GLY A 333 -20.08 17.04 -23.00
C GLY A 333 -19.46 15.71 -22.56
N VAL A 334 -18.18 15.71 -22.16
CA VAL A 334 -17.41 14.50 -21.86
C VAL A 334 -17.59 14.12 -20.40
N THR A 335 -17.73 12.82 -20.11
CA THR A 335 -17.56 12.29 -18.76
C THR A 335 -16.13 11.81 -18.58
N ILE A 336 -15.33 12.44 -17.73
CA ILE A 336 -13.92 12.07 -17.55
C ILE A 336 -13.82 10.63 -17.04
N PHE A 337 -14.54 10.30 -15.96
CA PHE A 337 -14.57 8.97 -15.37
C PHE A 337 -16.00 8.45 -15.28
N SER A 338 -16.25 7.28 -15.83
CA SER A 338 -17.55 6.60 -15.80
C SER A 338 -17.43 5.22 -15.16
N ASP A 339 -18.32 4.90 -14.23
CA ASP A 339 -18.51 3.56 -13.70
C ASP A 339 -19.99 3.21 -13.72
N ASN A 340 -20.43 2.60 -14.82
CA ASN A 340 -21.81 2.16 -14.97
C ASN A 340 -21.91 0.65 -14.71
N ASN A 341 -22.25 0.29 -13.47
CA ASN A 341 -22.32 -1.10 -13.07
C ASN A 341 -23.75 -1.65 -13.18
N PRO A 342 -23.96 -2.79 -13.85
CA PRO A 342 -25.26 -3.46 -13.83
C PRO A 342 -25.57 -4.11 -12.47
N SER A 343 -24.59 -4.18 -11.55
CA SER A 343 -24.74 -4.80 -10.23
C SER A 343 -23.87 -4.12 -9.17
N PRO A 344 -24.40 -3.86 -7.95
CA PRO A 344 -23.73 -3.13 -6.88
C PRO A 344 -22.45 -3.77 -6.33
N ALA A 345 -22.15 -5.04 -6.62
CA ALA A 345 -21.01 -5.75 -6.03
C ALA A 345 -19.63 -5.38 -6.64
N GLY A 346 -19.56 -4.40 -7.54
CA GLY A 346 -18.41 -4.22 -8.44
C GLY A 346 -17.36 -3.20 -8.02
N SER A 347 -17.78 -2.02 -7.56
CA SER A 347 -16.86 -0.89 -7.43
C SER A 347 -16.12 -0.92 -6.10
N ASN A 348 -14.84 -0.56 -6.15
CA ASN A 348 -13.95 -0.42 -4.99
C ASN A 348 -12.66 0.23 -5.48
N PHE A 349 -12.65 1.55 -5.63
CA PHE A 349 -11.48 2.26 -6.14
C PHE A 349 -11.38 3.65 -5.52
N THR A 350 -10.13 4.13 -5.47
CA THR A 350 -9.80 5.50 -5.09
C THR A 350 -9.41 6.29 -6.34
N LEU A 351 -9.93 7.50 -6.47
CA LEU A 351 -9.51 8.49 -7.45
C LEU A 351 -8.91 9.68 -6.71
N GLY A 352 -7.71 10.10 -7.11
CA GLY A 352 -7.05 11.28 -6.58
C GLY A 352 -5.76 10.97 -5.81
N PRO A 353 -4.99 11.99 -5.40
CA PRO A 353 -5.29 13.42 -5.58
C PRO A 353 -4.93 13.93 -6.98
N PHE A 354 -5.77 14.72 -7.64
CA PHE A 354 -5.45 15.39 -8.92
C PHE A 354 -6.47 16.50 -9.23
N SER A 355 -6.22 17.28 -10.28
CA SER A 355 -7.14 18.31 -10.76
C SER A 355 -7.80 17.90 -12.08
N ILE A 356 -9.08 18.21 -12.27
CA ILE A 356 -9.78 18.17 -13.55
C ILE A 356 -10.00 19.61 -14.00
N MET A 357 -9.44 20.00 -15.14
CA MET A 357 -9.47 21.36 -15.66
C MET A 357 -10.28 21.47 -16.95
N CYS A 358 -11.48 22.03 -16.86
CA CYS A 358 -12.34 22.26 -18.02
C CYS A 358 -11.99 23.53 -18.80
N GLU A 359 -11.05 24.33 -18.29
CA GLU A 359 -10.52 25.52 -18.94
C GLU A 359 -9.00 25.54 -18.76
N ILE A 360 -8.28 25.56 -19.89
CA ILE A 360 -6.82 25.71 -19.94
C ILE A 360 -6.47 26.48 -21.21
N ASP A 361 -5.51 27.40 -21.12
CA ASP A 361 -5.07 28.27 -22.22
C ASP A 361 -6.22 29.00 -22.94
N GLY A 362 -7.25 29.40 -22.20
CA GLY A 362 -8.44 30.08 -22.72
C GLY A 362 -9.43 29.19 -23.48
N VAL A 363 -9.13 27.88 -23.63
CA VAL A 363 -10.04 26.92 -24.27
C VAL A 363 -11.02 26.37 -23.24
N LYS A 364 -12.28 26.78 -23.36
CA LYS A 364 -13.39 26.38 -22.49
C LYS A 364 -14.04 25.07 -22.98
N ARG A 365 -14.21 24.10 -22.07
CA ARG A 365 -15.04 22.90 -22.28
C ARG A 365 -16.29 22.96 -21.40
N THR A 366 -17.47 22.92 -22.02
CA THR A 366 -18.77 22.91 -21.34
C THR A 366 -19.37 21.52 -21.30
N GLY A 367 -20.35 21.24 -20.42
CA GLY A 367 -20.98 19.91 -20.38
C GLY A 367 -20.13 18.82 -19.74
N VAL A 368 -18.97 19.16 -19.16
CA VAL A 368 -18.05 18.17 -18.63
C VAL A 368 -18.57 17.63 -17.30
N THR A 369 -18.63 16.30 -17.19
CA THR A 369 -18.85 15.58 -15.95
C THR A 369 -17.54 14.98 -15.45
N GLY A 370 -17.11 15.29 -14.23
CA GLY A 370 -15.87 14.76 -13.66
C GLY A 370 -15.98 13.26 -13.41
N VAL A 371 -16.87 12.84 -12.51
CA VAL A 371 -17.09 11.43 -12.19
C VAL A 371 -18.57 11.08 -12.30
N HIS A 372 -18.92 10.07 -13.09
CA HIS A 372 -20.27 9.52 -13.18
C HIS A 372 -20.24 8.07 -12.71
N ALA A 373 -21.02 7.73 -11.69
CA ALA A 373 -21.14 6.36 -11.22
C ALA A 373 -22.60 5.97 -11.02
N VAL A 374 -22.95 4.77 -11.50
CA VAL A 374 -24.30 4.21 -11.41
C VAL A 374 -24.23 2.80 -10.81
N ASN A 375 -24.98 2.57 -9.74
CA ASN A 375 -24.96 1.34 -8.93
C ASN A 375 -23.53 0.94 -8.51
N SER A 376 -22.74 1.91 -8.09
CA SER A 376 -21.35 1.70 -7.68
C SER A 376 -21.23 1.69 -6.16
N ASN A 377 -20.28 0.96 -5.60
CA ASN A 377 -20.04 0.95 -4.15
C ASN A 377 -18.61 1.36 -3.82
N ARG A 378 -18.35 1.88 -2.62
CA ARG A 378 -16.97 2.10 -2.11
C ARG A 378 -16.06 2.89 -3.06
N ILE A 379 -16.61 3.95 -3.66
CA ILE A 379 -15.79 4.93 -4.39
C ILE A 379 -15.22 5.90 -3.37
N VAL A 380 -13.91 6.13 -3.41
CA VAL A 380 -13.25 7.18 -2.66
C VAL A 380 -12.79 8.27 -3.63
N LEU A 381 -13.31 9.48 -3.47
CA LEU A 381 -12.75 10.67 -4.12
C LEU A 381 -11.83 11.35 -3.10
N ASP A 382 -10.53 11.36 -3.37
CA ASP A 382 -9.49 11.80 -2.44
C ASP A 382 -8.80 13.07 -2.97
N HIS A 383 -9.13 14.22 -2.40
CA HIS A 383 -8.56 15.53 -2.71
C HIS A 383 -8.56 15.89 -4.21
N ILE A 384 -9.66 15.62 -4.90
CA ILE A 384 -9.85 16.00 -6.31
C ILE A 384 -10.33 17.46 -6.40
N LYS A 385 -9.69 18.24 -7.27
CA LYS A 385 -10.12 19.60 -7.60
C LYS A 385 -10.81 19.64 -8.96
N PHE A 386 -12.02 20.18 -9.03
CA PHE A 386 -12.83 20.27 -10.24
C PHE A 386 -12.92 21.72 -10.67
N TYR A 387 -12.18 22.12 -11.71
CA TYR A 387 -12.15 23.48 -12.23
C TYR A 387 -13.10 23.61 -13.41
N GLY A 388 -14.23 24.26 -13.18
CA GLY A 388 -15.21 24.60 -14.22
C GLY A 388 -16.01 23.43 -14.79
N CYS A 389 -16.01 22.25 -14.16
CA CYS A 389 -16.90 21.16 -14.57
C CYS A 389 -18.36 21.59 -14.45
N GLU A 390 -19.24 21.10 -15.32
CA GLU A 390 -20.68 21.32 -15.13
C GLU A 390 -21.19 20.45 -13.98
N THR A 391 -20.75 19.19 -13.95
CA THR A 391 -21.02 18.26 -12.85
C THR A 391 -19.69 17.72 -12.33
N ASN A 392 -19.37 17.97 -11.06
CA ASN A 392 -18.12 17.46 -10.48
C ASN A 392 -18.21 15.94 -10.31
N TRP A 393 -19.31 15.49 -9.69
CA TRP A 393 -19.67 14.08 -9.72
C TRP A 393 -21.17 13.83 -9.69
N PHE A 394 -21.56 12.68 -10.23
CA PHE A 394 -22.92 12.17 -10.30
C PHE A 394 -22.95 10.73 -9.80
N PHE A 395 -23.44 10.52 -8.58
CA PHE A 395 -23.54 9.20 -7.95
C PHE A 395 -25.00 8.77 -7.82
N ASP A 396 -25.42 7.92 -8.75
CA ASP A 396 -26.78 7.37 -8.85
C ASP A 396 -26.82 5.91 -8.36
N ARG A 397 -27.41 5.72 -7.17
CA ARG A 397 -27.46 4.47 -6.42
C ARG A 397 -26.08 3.94 -6.08
N GLY A 398 -26.03 3.04 -5.10
CA GLY A 398 -24.76 2.59 -4.56
C GLY A 398 -24.66 2.75 -3.06
N GLY A 399 -23.45 2.89 -2.55
CA GLY A 399 -23.23 2.80 -1.12
C GLY A 399 -21.77 2.79 -0.69
N LEU A 400 -21.58 3.29 0.54
CA LEU A 400 -20.29 3.36 1.23
C LEU A 400 -19.25 4.18 0.47
N HIS A 401 -19.68 5.22 -0.26
CA HIS A 401 -18.75 6.15 -0.88
C HIS A 401 -18.19 7.14 0.15
N ARG A 402 -16.98 7.60 -0.11
CA ARG A 402 -16.26 8.58 0.71
C ARG A 402 -15.76 9.73 -0.16
N ILE A 403 -15.98 10.96 0.26
CA ILE A 403 -15.46 12.17 -0.37
C ILE A 403 -14.56 12.86 0.64
N GLU A 404 -13.29 13.04 0.32
CA GLU A 404 -12.30 13.64 1.22
C GLU A 404 -11.65 14.84 0.54
N GLY A 405 -11.69 16.02 1.17
CA GLY A 405 -10.97 17.21 0.70
C GLY A 405 -11.22 17.61 -0.75
N CYS A 406 -12.36 17.24 -1.34
CA CYS A 406 -12.66 17.56 -2.73
C CYS A 406 -13.11 19.00 -2.86
N VAL A 407 -12.74 19.66 -3.95
CA VAL A 407 -13.04 21.08 -4.17
C VAL A 407 -13.64 21.30 -5.55
N GLY A 408 -14.81 21.94 -5.61
CA GLY A 408 -15.42 22.44 -6.84
C GLY A 408 -15.09 23.91 -7.01
N THR A 409 -14.34 24.28 -8.05
CA THR A 409 -13.88 25.64 -8.27
C THR A 409 -14.48 26.20 -9.55
N GLY A 410 -15.21 27.31 -9.43
CA GLY A 410 -15.64 28.12 -10.57
C GLY A 410 -14.47 28.89 -11.17
N THR A 411 -14.46 29.06 -12.50
CA THR A 411 -13.51 29.90 -13.21
C THR A 411 -14.15 31.25 -13.57
N ALA A 412 -13.39 32.13 -14.21
CA ALA A 412 -13.93 33.39 -14.75
C ALA A 412 -15.07 33.16 -15.77
N THR A 413 -15.13 32.00 -16.43
CA THR A 413 -16.07 31.73 -17.52
C THR A 413 -16.98 30.51 -17.31
N LEU A 414 -16.66 29.67 -16.33
CA LEU A 414 -17.40 28.46 -15.98
C LEU A 414 -17.79 28.50 -14.50
N LYS A 415 -19.01 28.05 -14.22
CA LYS A 415 -19.51 27.92 -12.85
C LYS A 415 -18.75 26.85 -12.08
N ALA A 416 -18.76 26.95 -10.75
CA ALA A 416 -18.40 25.80 -9.92
C ALA A 416 -19.45 24.69 -10.16
N GLY A 417 -18.98 23.48 -10.48
CA GLY A 417 -19.86 22.38 -10.85
C GLY A 417 -20.80 21.92 -9.74
N LYS A 418 -21.89 21.27 -10.13
CA LYS A 418 -22.82 20.63 -9.20
C LYS A 418 -22.36 19.24 -8.79
N VAL A 419 -22.88 18.75 -7.67
CA VAL A 419 -22.72 17.37 -7.23
C VAL A 419 -24.09 16.73 -7.02
N TYR A 420 -24.20 15.47 -7.41
CA TYR A 420 -25.42 14.69 -7.24
C TYR A 420 -25.14 13.44 -6.42
N PHE A 421 -25.95 13.30 -5.37
CA PHE A 421 -26.03 12.13 -4.51
C PHE A 421 -27.48 11.65 -4.55
N GLY A 422 -27.75 10.43 -5.01
CA GLY A 422 -29.13 9.98 -4.95
C GLY A 422 -29.48 8.75 -5.75
N SER A 423 -30.77 8.65 -6.09
CA SER A 423 -31.30 7.72 -7.08
C SER A 423 -32.07 8.49 -8.13
N THR A 424 -31.74 8.26 -9.40
CA THR A 424 -32.56 8.69 -10.54
C THR A 424 -33.77 7.78 -10.74
N ASP A 425 -33.74 6.59 -10.14
CA ASP A 425 -34.81 5.60 -10.17
C ASP A 425 -35.75 5.80 -8.97
N ASP A 426 -36.99 6.18 -9.26
CA ASP A 426 -38.04 6.41 -8.26
C ASP A 426 -38.56 5.12 -7.60
N ALA A 427 -38.12 3.93 -8.00
CA ALA A 427 -38.37 2.69 -7.27
C ALA A 427 -37.29 2.38 -6.22
N LEU A 428 -36.08 2.95 -6.34
CA LEU A 428 -34.92 2.55 -5.54
C LEU A 428 -34.37 3.69 -4.67
N TYR A 429 -33.88 3.35 -3.49
CA TYR A 429 -33.14 4.32 -2.67
C TYR A 429 -31.78 4.65 -3.29
N GLY A 430 -31.34 5.87 -3.03
CA GLY A 430 -30.09 6.42 -3.53
C GLY A 430 -28.87 5.88 -2.82
N ALA A 431 -27.72 6.39 -3.24
CA ALA A 431 -26.44 6.01 -2.69
C ALA A 431 -26.32 6.36 -1.19
N VAL A 432 -25.69 5.45 -0.44
CA VAL A 432 -25.29 5.65 0.97
C VAL A 432 -23.87 6.21 1.02
N PHE A 433 -23.65 7.28 1.78
CA PHE A 433 -22.34 7.93 1.89
C PHE A 433 -21.85 7.86 3.34
N CYS A 434 -20.60 7.42 3.54
CA CYS A 434 -20.08 7.31 4.90
C CYS A 434 -19.58 8.66 5.42
N ASP A 435 -18.89 9.44 4.58
CA ASP A 435 -18.40 10.78 4.90
C ASP A 435 -18.30 11.59 3.60
N VAL A 436 -18.81 12.82 3.64
CA VAL A 436 -18.65 13.81 2.57
C VAL A 436 -17.90 15.01 3.13
N ASP A 437 -16.71 15.31 2.62
CA ASP A 437 -15.98 16.55 2.84
C ASP A 437 -15.78 17.24 1.49
N TYR A 438 -16.61 18.25 1.25
CA TYR A 438 -16.66 18.94 -0.03
C TYR A 438 -16.69 20.45 0.15
N ARG A 439 -15.82 21.13 -0.59
CA ARG A 439 -15.74 22.58 -0.64
C ARG A 439 -16.12 23.11 -2.02
N ILE A 440 -16.90 24.19 -2.06
CA ILE A 440 -17.19 24.94 -3.28
C ILE A 440 -16.51 26.32 -3.17
N ASP A 441 -15.62 26.60 -4.11
CA ASP A 441 -14.96 27.90 -4.25
C ASP A 441 -15.39 28.56 -5.55
N ASN A 442 -16.34 29.50 -5.49
CA ASN A 442 -16.67 30.29 -6.67
C ASN A 442 -15.79 31.55 -6.74
N SER A 443 -14.90 31.57 -7.73
CA SER A 443 -14.05 32.73 -8.03
C SER A 443 -14.49 33.53 -9.27
N GLY A 444 -15.64 33.20 -9.87
CA GLY A 444 -16.09 33.81 -11.12
C GLY A 444 -17.57 33.62 -11.42
N ALA A 445 -17.92 32.84 -12.45
CA ALA A 445 -19.22 32.87 -13.13
C ALA A 445 -20.44 32.30 -12.37
N GLY A 446 -20.31 32.07 -11.05
CA GLY A 446 -21.38 31.54 -10.21
C GLY A 446 -21.18 30.08 -9.83
N VAL A 447 -22.23 29.51 -9.24
CA VAL A 447 -22.33 28.08 -8.91
C VAL A 447 -23.47 27.46 -9.71
N GLN A 448 -23.36 26.18 -10.05
CA GLN A 448 -24.48 25.43 -10.63
C GLN A 448 -25.60 25.26 -9.61
N SER A 449 -26.87 25.33 -10.04
CA SER A 449 -28.02 25.24 -9.15
C SER A 449 -28.80 23.94 -9.39
N PRO A 450 -29.06 23.11 -8.36
CA PRO A 450 -28.44 23.20 -7.04
C PRO A 450 -26.95 22.84 -7.08
N ALA A 451 -26.16 23.38 -6.15
CA ALA A 451 -24.74 23.07 -6.05
C ALA A 451 -24.52 21.65 -5.53
N VAL A 452 -25.34 21.23 -4.57
CA VAL A 452 -25.38 19.89 -3.99
C VAL A 452 -26.83 19.40 -3.98
N LEU A 453 -27.09 18.26 -4.63
CA LEU A 453 -28.39 17.61 -4.62
C LEU A 453 -28.31 16.26 -3.91
N PHE A 454 -29.09 16.11 -2.84
CA PHE A 454 -29.41 14.84 -2.20
C PHE A 454 -30.83 14.41 -2.60
N ARG A 455 -30.96 13.33 -3.36
CA ARG A 455 -32.26 12.78 -3.78
C ARG A 455 -32.41 11.33 -3.32
N ARG A 456 -33.32 11.07 -2.39
CA ARG A 456 -33.54 9.73 -1.80
C ARG A 456 -32.30 9.08 -1.20
N CYS A 457 -31.35 9.88 -0.72
CA CYS A 457 -30.16 9.40 -0.03
C CYS A 457 -30.51 8.85 1.35
N VAL A 458 -29.75 7.85 1.80
CA VAL A 458 -29.93 7.26 3.13
C VAL A 458 -28.61 7.28 3.89
N ALA A 459 -28.65 7.54 5.20
CA ALA A 459 -27.52 7.42 6.12
C ALA A 459 -26.25 8.13 5.64
N THR A 460 -26.39 9.38 5.19
CA THR A 460 -25.27 10.17 4.67
C THR A 460 -24.80 11.17 5.71
N LYS A 461 -23.50 11.14 6.01
CA LYS A 461 -22.86 12.12 6.88
C LYS A 461 -21.93 13.02 6.08
N GLY A 462 -21.87 14.31 6.38
CA GLY A 462 -20.93 15.18 5.68
C GLY A 462 -20.84 16.62 6.17
N THR A 463 -19.77 17.28 5.75
CA THR A 463 -19.56 18.71 5.82
C THR A 463 -19.49 19.27 4.39
N ILE A 464 -20.28 20.30 4.14
CA ILE A 464 -20.31 21.03 2.87
C ILE A 464 -19.93 22.48 3.19
N LEU A 465 -18.79 22.92 2.66
CA LEU A 465 -18.31 24.28 2.82
C LEU A 465 -18.48 25.01 1.50
N THR A 466 -19.12 26.16 1.50
CA THR A 466 -19.30 26.94 0.28
C THR A 466 -18.88 28.38 0.49
N ASN A 467 -18.06 28.86 -0.43
CA ASN A 467 -17.71 30.27 -0.53
C ASN A 467 -18.14 30.73 -1.92
N ASN A 468 -19.30 31.36 -1.97
CA ASN A 468 -19.85 31.94 -3.18
C ASN A 468 -19.88 33.46 -3.05
N SER A 469 -19.63 34.15 -4.15
CA SER A 469 -19.75 35.61 -4.25
C SER A 469 -20.97 36.04 -5.05
N ASP A 470 -21.70 35.10 -5.66
CA ASP A 470 -22.77 35.38 -6.61
C ASP A 470 -24.09 34.74 -6.17
N TYR A 471 -25.10 35.57 -5.93
CA TYR A 471 -26.30 35.25 -5.15
C TYR A 471 -27.34 34.34 -5.81
N THR A 472 -27.08 33.77 -6.99
CA THR A 472 -28.14 33.11 -7.78
C THR A 472 -28.13 31.59 -7.60
N GLY A 473 -29.28 31.01 -7.21
CA GLY A 473 -29.49 29.57 -7.13
C GLY A 473 -29.30 28.94 -5.75
N ASP A 474 -29.53 27.62 -5.72
CA ASP A 474 -29.59 26.82 -4.50
C ASP A 474 -28.23 26.22 -4.16
N CYS A 475 -27.81 26.31 -2.90
CA CYS A 475 -26.62 25.63 -2.42
C CYS A 475 -26.90 24.14 -2.23
N VAL A 476 -27.64 23.78 -1.20
CA VAL A 476 -27.98 22.37 -0.90
C VAL A 476 -29.48 22.14 -1.07
N VAL A 477 -29.83 21.13 -1.85
CA VAL A 477 -31.21 20.63 -1.97
C VAL A 477 -31.27 19.22 -1.41
N ILE A 478 -32.19 19.00 -0.46
CA ILE A 478 -32.58 17.69 0.05
C ILE A 478 -33.99 17.42 -0.46
N GLU A 479 -34.13 16.39 -1.28
CA GLU A 479 -35.41 16.09 -1.89
C GLU A 479 -35.84 14.64 -1.81
N ASN A 480 -37.16 14.47 -1.86
CA ASN A 480 -37.84 13.18 -1.83
C ASN A 480 -37.51 12.39 -0.54
N ASP A 481 -37.71 11.06 -0.55
CA ASP A 481 -37.56 10.13 0.59
C ASP A 481 -36.09 10.00 1.10
N CYS A 482 -35.41 11.12 1.36
CA CYS A 482 -34.09 11.21 1.99
C CYS A 482 -34.21 10.93 3.48
N GLN A 483 -33.35 10.04 4.01
CA GLN A 483 -33.45 9.54 5.39
C GLN A 483 -32.11 9.51 6.10
N GLY A 484 -32.07 10.00 7.35
CA GLY A 484 -30.89 9.86 8.20
C GLY A 484 -29.67 10.61 7.66
N LEU A 485 -29.87 11.76 7.02
CA LEU A 485 -28.77 12.66 6.69
C LEU A 485 -28.26 13.35 7.97
N ASP A 486 -26.94 13.48 8.12
CA ASP A 486 -26.26 14.21 9.20
C ASP A 486 -25.27 15.19 8.55
N LEU A 487 -25.72 16.42 8.31
CA LEU A 487 -25.01 17.39 7.47
C LEU A 487 -24.61 18.63 8.27
N ASN A 488 -23.39 19.11 8.03
CA ASN A 488 -22.94 20.44 8.42
C ASN A 488 -22.72 21.30 7.17
N ILE A 489 -23.50 22.37 7.01
CA ILE A 489 -23.52 23.20 5.80
C ILE A 489 -23.08 24.60 6.18
N LEU A 490 -22.00 25.09 5.56
CA LEU A 490 -21.61 26.50 5.59
C LEU A 490 -21.93 27.12 4.23
N GLY A 491 -23.02 27.88 4.16
CA GLY A 491 -23.53 28.60 3.00
C GLY A 491 -23.15 30.06 3.02
N VAL A 492 -22.34 30.56 2.08
CA VAL A 492 -22.07 32.00 1.97
C VAL A 492 -22.62 32.54 0.66
N ALA A 493 -23.48 33.57 0.73
CA ALA A 493 -24.05 34.33 -0.40
C ALA A 493 -24.76 33.49 -1.49
N TYR A 494 -25.78 32.73 -1.09
CA TYR A 494 -26.69 32.04 -2.02
C TYR A 494 -28.08 32.68 -2.02
N GLU A 495 -28.89 32.35 -3.04
CA GLU A 495 -30.31 32.68 -3.06
C GLU A 495 -31.02 31.87 -1.97
N ARG A 496 -30.73 30.56 -1.94
CA ARG A 496 -31.20 29.62 -0.93
C ARG A 496 -30.07 28.70 -0.51
N SER A 497 -29.64 28.77 0.75
CA SER A 497 -28.56 27.92 1.27
C SER A 497 -29.02 26.47 1.47
N LEU A 498 -30.28 26.28 1.88
CA LEU A 498 -30.86 24.96 2.07
C LEU A 498 -32.30 24.94 1.58
N VAL A 499 -32.63 23.97 0.73
CA VAL A 499 -34.00 23.69 0.29
C VAL A 499 -34.36 22.25 0.63
N VAL A 500 -35.49 22.05 1.28
CA VAL A 500 -36.02 20.73 1.62
C VAL A 500 -37.42 20.59 1.02
N HIS A 501 -37.61 19.69 0.06
CA HIS A 501 -38.89 19.58 -0.66
C HIS A 501 -39.19 18.17 -1.19
N LYS A 502 -40.40 17.99 -1.73
CA LYS A 502 -40.71 16.84 -2.60
C LYS A 502 -40.32 17.26 -4.01
N GLY A 503 -39.28 16.62 -4.54
CA GLY A 503 -38.88 16.81 -5.93
C GLY A 503 -39.86 16.13 -6.88
N THR A 504 -39.50 16.09 -8.15
CA THR A 504 -40.22 15.26 -9.13
C THR A 504 -40.01 13.77 -8.81
N GLY A 505 -41.04 12.95 -8.99
CA GLY A 505 -40.94 11.49 -8.83
C GLY A 505 -41.70 10.98 -7.60
N VAL A 506 -40.98 10.40 -6.64
CA VAL A 506 -41.59 9.85 -5.42
C VAL A 506 -42.19 10.96 -4.55
N ASP A 507 -43.52 10.94 -4.41
CA ASP A 507 -44.28 11.86 -3.54
C ASP A 507 -44.10 11.52 -2.05
N LYS A 508 -42.88 11.68 -1.54
CA LYS A 508 -42.55 11.48 -0.13
C LYS A 508 -41.59 12.55 0.35
N ALA A 509 -41.90 13.13 1.51
CA ALA A 509 -41.07 14.14 2.13
C ALA A 509 -39.76 13.56 2.71
N PRO A 510 -38.67 14.34 2.77
CA PRO A 510 -37.46 13.98 3.52
C PRO A 510 -37.75 13.78 5.02
N ILE A 511 -37.18 12.75 5.64
CA ILE A 511 -37.42 12.43 7.06
C ILE A 511 -36.16 12.08 7.86
N PHE A 512 -36.20 12.28 9.18
CA PHE A 512 -35.13 11.89 10.11
C PHE A 512 -33.74 12.47 9.81
N ASN A 513 -33.70 13.65 9.20
CA ASN A 513 -32.45 14.33 8.86
C ASN A 513 -32.03 15.28 9.99
N THR A 514 -30.74 15.34 10.26
CA THR A 514 -30.10 16.32 11.14
C THR A 514 -29.22 17.23 10.29
N VAL A 515 -29.48 18.54 10.33
CA VAL A 515 -28.70 19.50 9.53
C VAL A 515 -28.30 20.68 10.41
N ARG A 516 -27.00 20.92 10.51
CA ARG A 516 -26.47 22.20 10.96
C ARG A 516 -26.27 23.10 9.75
N LEU A 517 -26.86 24.29 9.77
CA LEU A 517 -26.76 25.26 8.69
C LEU A 517 -26.20 26.58 9.25
N GLU A 518 -25.02 26.94 8.80
CA GLU A 518 -24.46 28.28 8.97
C GLU A 518 -24.57 29.00 7.64
N ALA A 519 -25.41 30.02 7.57
CA ALA A 519 -25.62 30.79 6.37
C ALA A 519 -25.23 32.25 6.60
N ASP A 520 -24.30 32.78 5.81
CA ASP A 520 -23.84 34.16 5.91
C ASP A 520 -24.05 34.91 4.60
N GLN A 521 -24.34 36.20 4.73
CA GLN A 521 -24.53 37.14 3.63
C GLN A 521 -25.52 36.65 2.57
N ASN A 522 -26.63 36.00 2.91
CA ASN A 522 -27.59 35.56 1.90
C ASN A 522 -28.39 36.71 1.29
N GLY A 523 -28.64 36.59 -0.02
CA GLY A 523 -29.36 37.59 -0.83
C GLY A 523 -30.84 37.28 -1.05
N GLY A 524 -31.30 36.10 -0.61
CA GLY A 524 -32.69 35.65 -0.74
C GLY A 524 -33.15 34.84 0.47
N THR A 525 -34.01 33.84 0.25
CA THR A 525 -34.49 32.98 1.33
C THR A 525 -33.45 31.96 1.78
N SER A 526 -32.81 32.15 2.94
CA SER A 526 -31.69 31.28 3.35
C SER A 526 -32.07 29.80 3.51
N PHE A 527 -33.16 29.51 4.20
CA PHE A 527 -33.64 28.15 4.44
C PHE A 527 -35.09 28.02 4.00
N VAL A 528 -35.35 27.17 3.00
CA VAL A 528 -36.68 26.84 2.50
C VAL A 528 -37.03 25.39 2.84
N MET A 529 -38.21 25.20 3.42
CA MET A 529 -38.80 23.88 3.60
C MET A 529 -40.21 23.86 3.03
N LEU A 530 -40.39 23.14 1.92
CA LEU A 530 -41.68 22.92 1.26
C LEU A 530 -42.29 21.56 1.62
N ALA A 531 -41.46 20.65 2.12
CA ALA A 531 -41.87 19.37 2.68
C ALA A 531 -40.78 18.84 3.58
N GLY A 532 -41.14 18.13 4.65
CA GLY A 532 -40.18 17.49 5.52
C GLY A 532 -40.86 17.01 6.79
N ARG A 533 -40.52 15.80 7.24
CA ARG A 533 -41.12 15.24 8.46
C ARG A 533 -40.08 14.72 9.46
N GLN A 534 -40.23 15.06 10.74
CA GLN A 534 -39.37 14.55 11.82
C GLN A 534 -37.87 14.83 11.59
N ASN A 535 -37.55 15.97 11.01
CA ASN A 535 -36.16 16.43 10.86
C ASN A 535 -35.77 17.36 12.01
N SER A 536 -34.47 17.50 12.25
CA SER A 536 -33.87 18.38 13.23
C SER A 536 -32.90 19.34 12.55
N PHE A 537 -33.08 20.64 12.74
CA PHE A 537 -32.22 21.69 12.15
C PHE A 537 -31.65 22.58 13.25
N ASP A 538 -30.34 22.82 13.18
CA ASP A 538 -29.61 23.78 14.01
C ASP A 538 -29.06 24.88 13.09
N VAL A 539 -29.65 26.08 13.13
CA VAL A 539 -29.42 27.11 12.12
C VAL A 539 -28.77 28.37 12.70
N MET A 540 -27.79 28.92 12.00
CA MET A 540 -27.24 30.24 12.25
C MET A 540 -27.26 31.00 10.92
N ILE A 541 -28.23 31.89 10.76
CA ILE A 541 -28.48 32.59 9.51
C ILE A 541 -28.24 34.08 9.74
N THR A 542 -27.34 34.67 8.97
CA THR A 542 -27.06 36.10 8.94
C THR A 542 -27.19 36.59 7.51
N SER A 543 -27.97 37.64 7.28
CA SER A 543 -27.95 38.39 6.03
C SER A 543 -27.13 39.67 6.21
N SER A 544 -26.38 40.05 5.18
CA SER A 544 -25.66 41.32 5.09
C SER A 544 -26.43 42.37 4.28
N ALA A 545 -27.63 42.02 3.78
CA ALA A 545 -28.38 42.85 2.86
C ALA A 545 -28.98 44.08 3.56
N ASN A 546 -28.19 45.15 3.66
CA ASN A 546 -28.69 46.52 3.49
C ASN A 546 -28.98 46.85 2.02
N GLU A 547 -28.66 45.93 1.10
CA GLU A 547 -29.01 46.02 -0.31
C GLU A 547 -30.55 45.96 -0.43
N PRO A 548 -31.21 46.99 -0.97
CA PRO A 548 -32.66 46.98 -1.16
C PRO A 548 -33.03 45.76 -1.99
N ALA A 549 -34.00 44.97 -1.51
CA ALA A 549 -34.45 43.76 -2.17
C ALA A 549 -34.55 44.00 -3.69
N ASN A 550 -33.96 43.09 -4.48
CA ASN A 550 -34.31 43.00 -5.89
C ASN A 550 -35.84 42.91 -5.96
N ALA A 551 -36.48 43.98 -6.42
CA ALA A 551 -37.88 44.33 -6.19
C ALA A 551 -38.92 43.37 -6.83
N GLY A 552 -38.52 42.15 -7.18
CA GLY A 552 -39.36 41.09 -7.72
C GLY A 552 -39.36 39.77 -6.94
N LEU A 553 -38.49 39.57 -5.93
CA LEU A 553 -38.55 38.38 -5.07
C LEU A 553 -39.28 38.77 -3.79
N ALA A 554 -40.49 38.22 -3.58
CA ALA A 554 -41.32 38.47 -2.41
C ALA A 554 -40.74 37.93 -1.09
N ASP A 555 -39.54 37.32 -1.12
CA ASP A 555 -39.10 36.34 -0.15
C ASP A 555 -37.68 36.64 0.39
N ASN A 556 -37.43 37.85 0.88
CA ASN A 556 -36.22 38.10 1.70
C ASN A 556 -36.44 37.53 3.11
N THR A 557 -36.38 36.20 3.23
CA THR A 557 -36.77 35.48 4.45
C THR A 557 -35.61 34.66 5.00
N GLY A 558 -35.33 34.72 6.30
CA GLY A 558 -34.35 33.82 6.91
C GLY A 558 -34.78 32.35 6.78
N ILE A 559 -35.96 32.01 7.27
CA ILE A 559 -36.52 30.66 7.23
C ILE A 559 -37.94 30.70 6.68
N TYR A 560 -38.20 29.94 5.62
CA TYR A 560 -39.52 29.84 4.98
C TYR A 560 -40.04 28.40 5.04
N LEU A 561 -41.07 28.19 5.86
CA LEU A 561 -41.73 26.90 6.04
C LEU A 561 -43.11 26.93 5.38
N PHE A 562 -43.33 26.11 4.36
CA PHE A 562 -44.55 26.15 3.56
C PHE A 562 -45.10 24.77 3.25
N GLY A 563 -46.38 24.57 3.54
CA GLY A 563 -47.15 23.40 3.10
C GLY A 563 -47.43 22.38 4.19
N GLY A 564 -48.54 21.63 4.01
CA GLY A 564 -49.03 20.62 4.95
C GLY A 564 -48.10 19.42 5.15
N ASP A 565 -47.10 19.25 4.29
CA ASP A 565 -46.10 18.19 4.36
C ASP A 565 -44.89 18.57 5.24
N VAL A 566 -44.88 19.78 5.80
CA VAL A 566 -43.92 20.21 6.82
C VAL A 566 -44.45 19.81 8.19
N GLN A 567 -43.99 18.65 8.70
CA GLN A 567 -44.58 18.01 9.88
C GLN A 567 -43.55 17.61 10.95
N HIS A 568 -43.79 17.93 12.21
CA HIS A 568 -43.00 17.38 13.32
C HIS A 568 -41.50 17.65 13.25
N ASN A 569 -41.09 18.77 12.64
CA ASN A 569 -39.68 19.15 12.60
C ASN A 569 -39.29 19.89 13.88
N ARG A 570 -38.01 19.89 14.18
CA ARG A 570 -37.42 20.73 15.23
C ARG A 570 -36.43 21.69 14.58
N ILE A 571 -36.58 22.99 14.82
CA ILE A 571 -35.71 24.02 14.29
C ILE A 571 -35.22 24.88 15.45
N SER A 572 -33.91 24.94 15.66
CA SER A 572 -33.29 25.77 16.70
C SER A 572 -32.18 26.65 16.15
N GLY A 573 -31.88 27.76 16.84
CA GLY A 573 -30.70 28.59 16.54
C GLY A 573 -30.99 30.08 16.41
N ARG A 574 -30.33 30.75 15.46
CA ARG A 574 -30.36 32.22 15.31
C ARG A 574 -30.62 32.65 13.86
N VAL A 575 -31.43 33.68 13.68
CA VAL A 575 -31.65 34.38 12.41
C VAL A 575 -31.44 35.88 12.61
N SER A 576 -30.68 36.54 11.73
CA SER A 576 -30.50 37.98 11.80
C SER A 576 -30.18 38.66 10.46
N GLY A 577 -30.39 39.97 10.41
CA GLY A 577 -29.89 40.83 9.32
C GLY A 577 -30.86 41.09 8.16
N PHE A 578 -32.13 40.72 8.28
CA PHE A 578 -33.15 40.88 7.24
C PHE A 578 -33.88 42.24 7.38
N PHE A 579 -33.15 43.35 7.32
CA PHE A 579 -33.63 44.68 7.74
C PHE A 579 -34.70 45.34 6.85
N ASP A 580 -34.97 44.80 5.65
CA ASP A 580 -36.02 45.29 4.76
C ASP A 580 -37.39 45.29 5.49
N PRO A 581 -38.24 46.33 5.38
CA PRO A 581 -39.62 46.31 5.88
C PRO A 581 -40.43 45.05 5.54
N VAL A 582 -40.20 44.41 4.39
CA VAL A 582 -40.82 43.13 4.02
C VAL A 582 -39.99 41.91 4.40
N GLY A 583 -38.73 42.10 4.79
CA GLY A 583 -37.81 41.04 5.20
C GLY A 583 -38.28 40.33 6.46
N ALA A 584 -38.33 39.00 6.43
CA ALA A 584 -38.82 38.19 7.52
C ALA A 584 -37.72 37.31 8.13
N GLY A 585 -37.70 37.13 9.45
CA GLY A 585 -36.82 36.15 10.08
C GLY A 585 -37.32 34.72 9.86
N LEU A 586 -38.59 34.49 10.18
CA LEU A 586 -39.29 33.21 9.99
C LEU A 586 -40.67 33.46 9.39
N VAL A 587 -41.02 32.71 8.33
CA VAL A 587 -42.36 32.65 7.75
C VAL A 587 -42.87 31.22 7.83
N MET A 588 -44.10 31.05 8.30
CA MET A 588 -44.75 29.75 8.43
C MET A 588 -46.12 29.73 7.77
N VAL A 589 -46.36 28.76 6.89
CA VAL A 589 -47.65 28.59 6.20
C VAL A 589 -48.04 27.12 6.19
N SER A 590 -49.20 26.79 6.75
CA SER A 590 -49.77 25.43 6.75
C SER A 590 -48.87 24.34 7.37
N THR A 591 -47.97 24.71 8.28
CA THR A 591 -47.06 23.78 8.97
C THR A 591 -47.76 23.04 10.11
N VAL A 592 -47.32 21.81 10.42
CA VAL A 592 -47.96 20.97 11.44
C VAL A 592 -46.95 20.46 12.46
N GLY A 593 -47.23 20.58 13.75
CA GLY A 593 -46.48 19.86 14.79
C GLY A 593 -45.01 20.26 14.95
N THR A 594 -44.57 21.39 14.38
CA THR A 594 -43.17 21.79 14.33
C THR A 594 -42.77 22.54 15.60
N GLU A 595 -41.64 22.17 16.22
CA GLU A 595 -41.02 22.85 17.36
C GLU A 595 -39.99 23.86 16.86
N ILE A 596 -40.10 25.10 17.32
CA ILE A 596 -39.25 26.22 16.91
C ILE A 596 -38.66 26.88 18.15
N ASP A 597 -37.33 26.98 18.19
CA ASP A 597 -36.56 27.57 19.27
C ASP A 597 -35.52 28.54 18.69
N LEU A 598 -35.97 29.74 18.30
CA LEU A 598 -35.18 30.67 17.51
C LEU A 598 -34.94 32.01 18.20
N SER A 599 -33.72 32.51 18.11
CA SER A 599 -33.40 33.92 18.35
C SER A 599 -33.43 34.68 17.01
N VAL A 600 -34.41 35.55 16.82
CA VAL A 600 -34.58 36.36 15.62
C VAL A 600 -34.32 37.82 15.96
N SER A 601 -33.37 38.46 15.27
CA SER A 601 -32.98 39.85 15.56
C SER A 601 -32.70 40.63 14.28
N GLY A 602 -32.92 41.95 14.30
CA GLY A 602 -32.58 42.81 13.15
C GLY A 602 -33.32 42.44 11.85
N CYS A 603 -34.60 42.06 11.94
CA CYS A 603 -35.46 41.74 10.80
C CYS A 603 -36.62 42.74 10.66
N GLY A 604 -37.12 43.00 9.45
CA GLY A 604 -38.36 43.77 9.27
C GLY A 604 -39.54 43.15 10.02
N ARG A 605 -39.69 41.83 9.90
CA ARG A 605 -40.70 41.02 10.58
C ARG A 605 -40.02 39.82 11.21
N ALA A 606 -40.05 39.66 12.53
CA ALA A 606 -39.36 38.54 13.16
C ALA A 606 -40.06 37.21 12.82
N LEU A 607 -41.38 37.17 12.99
CA LEU A 607 -42.22 36.00 12.69
C LEU A 607 -43.43 36.40 11.83
N VAL A 608 -43.69 35.66 10.76
CA VAL A 608 -44.85 35.85 9.88
C VAL A 608 -45.70 34.57 9.85
N ASP A 609 -46.96 34.70 10.22
CA ASP A 609 -47.96 33.63 10.10
C ASP A 609 -48.77 33.81 8.81
N GLY A 610 -48.53 32.95 7.82
CA GLY A 610 -49.31 32.90 6.59
C GLY A 610 -50.61 32.09 6.70
N GLY A 611 -50.92 31.54 7.88
CA GLY A 611 -52.15 30.81 8.17
C GLY A 611 -52.05 29.30 7.98
N GLY A 612 -53.02 28.58 8.54
CA GLY A 612 -53.14 27.11 8.42
C GLY A 612 -52.19 26.30 9.32
N ASN A 613 -51.33 26.96 10.10
CA ASN A 613 -50.41 26.28 11.02
C ASN A 613 -51.16 25.57 12.15
N THR A 614 -50.82 24.33 12.52
CA THR A 614 -51.47 23.59 13.63
C THR A 614 -50.45 22.83 14.48
N LYS A 615 -50.72 22.67 15.79
CA LYS A 615 -49.85 21.94 16.73
C LYS A 615 -48.38 22.43 16.77
N CYS A 616 -48.07 23.63 16.30
CA CYS A 616 -46.71 24.15 16.31
C CYS A 616 -46.36 24.71 17.69
N ASP A 617 -45.13 24.53 18.14
CA ASP A 617 -44.64 25.02 19.43
C ASP A 617 -43.50 26.01 19.19
N ILE A 618 -43.71 27.28 19.52
CA ILE A 618 -42.80 28.37 19.16
C ILE A 618 -42.32 29.06 20.44
N ARG A 619 -40.99 29.06 20.64
CA ARG A 619 -40.29 29.75 21.71
C ARG A 619 -39.00 30.43 21.20
N GLY A 620 -38.41 31.27 22.04
CA GLY A 620 -37.13 31.93 21.73
C GLY A 620 -37.13 33.44 22.01
N ASP A 621 -36.34 34.21 21.25
CA ASP A 621 -36.20 35.65 21.47
C ASP A 621 -36.42 36.41 20.16
N VAL A 622 -37.41 37.31 20.12
CA VAL A 622 -37.71 38.19 18.97
C VAL A 622 -37.59 39.66 19.34
N SER A 623 -37.00 39.98 20.51
CA SER A 623 -37.07 41.32 21.09
C SER A 623 -36.04 42.32 20.54
N GLU A 624 -34.97 41.84 19.92
CA GLU A 624 -33.86 42.70 19.52
C GLU A 624 -33.98 43.22 18.08
N ALA A 625 -34.19 44.55 17.95
CA ALA A 625 -34.06 45.30 16.69
C ALA A 625 -34.95 44.85 15.51
N ASN A 626 -36.06 44.13 15.77
CA ASN A 626 -37.05 43.81 14.76
C ASN A 626 -38.09 44.94 14.60
N THR A 627 -38.55 45.23 13.38
CA THR A 627 -39.59 46.27 13.18
C THR A 627 -40.97 45.79 13.63
N VAL A 628 -41.28 44.52 13.38
CA VAL A 628 -42.51 43.83 13.82
C VAL A 628 -42.11 42.49 14.44
N ALA A 629 -42.52 42.23 15.69
CA ALA A 629 -42.23 40.96 16.36
C ALA A 629 -43.01 39.79 15.74
N ILE A 630 -44.34 39.93 15.61
CA ILE A 630 -45.19 38.95 14.90
C ILE A 630 -46.13 39.69 13.93
N ASP A 631 -46.10 39.28 12.66
CA ASP A 631 -47.01 39.73 11.60
C ASP A 631 -47.98 38.60 11.24
N SER A 632 -49.25 38.74 11.64
CA SER A 632 -50.33 37.87 11.18
C SER A 632 -51.24 38.68 10.27
N GLY A 633 -51.39 38.24 9.01
CA GLY A 633 -52.04 38.99 7.93
C GLY A 633 -53.56 39.19 8.05
N ALA A 634 -54.05 39.67 9.20
CA ALA A 634 -55.44 40.03 9.56
C ALA A 634 -56.31 38.97 10.28
N SER A 635 -55.79 37.79 10.61
CA SER A 635 -56.40 36.84 11.55
C SER A 635 -55.50 36.64 12.78
N SER A 636 -56.04 36.17 13.90
CA SER A 636 -55.27 35.97 15.13
C SER A 636 -54.01 35.14 14.85
N PRO A 637 -52.81 35.59 15.26
CA PRO A 637 -51.57 34.87 14.99
C PRO A 637 -51.68 33.43 15.50
N PHE A 638 -51.38 32.48 14.63
CA PHE A 638 -51.38 31.05 14.90
C PHE A 638 -52.73 30.49 15.38
N ALA A 639 -53.83 30.94 14.77
CA ALA A 639 -55.22 30.55 15.11
C ALA A 639 -55.51 29.03 15.04
N GLY A 640 -54.65 28.23 14.41
CA GLY A 640 -54.88 26.80 14.26
C GLY A 640 -54.80 26.03 15.58
N VAL A 641 -55.52 24.92 15.63
CA VAL A 641 -55.69 24.13 16.85
C VAL A 641 -54.34 23.60 17.35
N GLY A 642 -54.07 23.82 18.63
CA GLY A 642 -52.93 23.25 19.34
C GLY A 642 -51.61 23.98 19.14
N ASN A 643 -51.58 25.12 18.44
CA ASN A 643 -50.39 25.96 18.42
C ASN A 643 -50.11 26.53 19.81
N ARG A 644 -48.85 26.64 20.16
CA ARG A 644 -48.36 27.23 21.40
C ARG A 644 -47.28 28.22 21.06
N ILE A 645 -47.39 29.42 21.61
CA ILE A 645 -46.35 30.44 21.58
C ILE A 645 -46.10 30.78 23.03
N HIS A 646 -44.91 30.49 23.53
CA HIS A 646 -44.56 30.74 24.92
C HIS A 646 -43.07 31.07 25.03
N ASP A 647 -42.70 31.72 26.13
CA ASP A 647 -41.32 32.16 26.39
C ASP A 647 -40.69 32.98 25.26
N LEU A 648 -41.53 33.60 24.41
CA LEU A 648 -41.11 34.40 23.27
C LEU A 648 -40.85 35.83 23.73
N ARG A 649 -39.60 36.16 24.08
CA ARG A 649 -39.25 37.51 24.55
C ARG A 649 -39.52 38.53 23.44
N GLY A 650 -40.34 39.54 23.73
CA GLY A 650 -40.79 40.56 22.76
C GLY A 650 -42.19 40.30 22.16
N TYR A 651 -42.88 39.22 22.56
CA TYR A 651 -44.26 38.95 22.19
C TYR A 651 -45.21 39.05 23.39
N SER A 652 -46.30 39.82 23.27
CA SER A 652 -47.28 40.03 24.34
C SER A 652 -48.41 39.03 24.41
N GLY A 653 -48.64 38.24 23.36
CA GLY A 653 -49.92 37.53 23.17
C GLY A 653 -51.15 38.44 23.00
N ALA A 654 -51.04 39.75 23.26
CA ALA A 654 -52.06 40.74 23.05
C ALA A 654 -52.04 41.20 21.58
N SER A 655 -53.22 41.21 20.97
CA SER A 655 -53.52 41.90 19.71
C SER A 655 -52.70 43.19 19.57
N ARG A 656 -51.96 43.30 18.45
CA ARG A 656 -51.16 44.46 18.03
C ARG A 656 -51.67 45.76 18.66
N VAL A 657 -51.01 46.22 19.71
CA VAL A 657 -51.34 47.51 20.31
C VAL A 657 -51.01 48.57 19.26
N ALA A 658 -52.03 49.27 18.77
CA ALA A 658 -51.82 50.36 17.83
C ALA A 658 -50.93 51.41 18.51
N SER A 659 -49.74 51.62 17.95
CA SER A 659 -48.87 52.71 18.39
C SER A 659 -49.67 54.01 18.30
N PRO A 660 -49.94 54.69 19.42
CA PRO A 660 -50.64 55.94 19.35
C PRO A 660 -49.79 56.98 18.62
N ALA A 661 -50.44 57.94 17.98
CA ALA A 661 -49.72 59.06 17.37
C ALA A 661 -48.83 59.74 18.43
N VAL A 662 -47.62 60.12 18.01
CA VAL A 662 -46.69 60.86 18.87
C VAL A 662 -47.36 62.20 19.23
N PRO A 663 -47.66 62.49 20.51
CA PRO A 663 -48.33 63.70 20.92
C PRO A 663 -47.38 64.90 20.76
N ALA A 664 -47.90 66.13 20.88
CA ALA A 664 -47.06 67.31 20.87
C ALA A 664 -46.04 67.30 22.02
N SER A 665 -44.92 68.01 21.86
CA SER A 665 -43.91 68.19 22.90
C SER A 665 -44.54 68.61 24.23
N GLY A 666 -44.22 67.90 25.30
CA GLY A 666 -44.68 68.12 26.67
C GLY A 666 -46.03 67.49 27.02
N VAL A 667 -46.75 66.94 26.04
CA VAL A 667 -48.06 66.29 26.26
C VAL A 667 -47.84 64.81 26.62
N PRO A 668 -48.27 64.35 27.80
CA PRO A 668 -48.16 62.95 28.18
C PRO A 668 -49.17 62.09 27.41
N ILE A 669 -48.75 60.89 27.07
CA ILE A 669 -49.62 59.80 26.64
C ILE A 669 -49.67 58.71 27.69
N THR A 670 -50.86 58.20 27.97
CA THR A 670 -51.06 57.11 28.94
C THR A 670 -51.10 55.78 28.21
N ASN A 671 -50.45 54.76 28.77
CA ASN A 671 -50.63 53.39 28.34
C ASN A 671 -52.03 52.89 28.72
N ALA A 672 -52.99 53.10 27.82
CA ALA A 672 -54.39 52.66 27.97
C ALA A 672 -54.65 51.25 27.43
N THR A 673 -53.59 50.51 27.12
CA THR A 673 -53.68 49.29 26.30
C THR A 673 -54.13 48.07 27.10
N GLY A 674 -54.10 48.16 28.43
CA GLY A 674 -54.40 47.04 29.34
C GLY A 674 -53.25 46.06 29.54
N HIS A 675 -52.12 46.27 28.84
CA HIS A 675 -50.92 45.44 28.91
C HIS A 675 -49.69 46.27 29.29
N ASP A 676 -48.65 45.65 29.84
CA ASP A 676 -47.34 46.29 29.92
C ASP A 676 -46.86 46.54 28.47
N VAL A 677 -46.24 47.66 28.16
CA VAL A 677 -45.76 47.99 26.80
C VAL A 677 -44.33 48.48 26.84
N GLN A 678 -43.46 47.94 25.98
CA GLN A 678 -42.21 48.57 25.62
C GLN A 678 -42.49 49.65 24.58
N VAL A 679 -41.92 50.83 24.77
CA VAL A 679 -41.94 51.90 23.79
C VAL A 679 -40.52 52.10 23.29
N PHE A 680 -40.29 51.73 22.02
CA PHE A 680 -39.03 51.95 21.32
C PHE A 680 -39.04 53.37 20.76
N ILE A 681 -38.15 54.25 21.24
CA ILE A 681 -38.13 55.66 20.83
C ILE A 681 -36.87 55.92 20.01
N ARG A 682 -37.03 56.40 18.78
CA ARG A 682 -35.95 56.58 17.80
C ARG A 682 -36.08 57.93 17.07
N GLY A 683 -34.94 58.58 16.82
CA GLY A 683 -34.88 59.85 16.08
C GLY A 683 -35.51 61.05 16.81
N GLY A 684 -35.63 62.18 16.11
CA GLY A 684 -36.12 63.44 16.69
C GLY A 684 -35.07 64.17 17.54
N ALA A 685 -35.30 65.46 17.79
CA ALA A 685 -34.49 66.32 18.64
C ALA A 685 -35.15 66.43 20.02
N VAL A 686 -35.12 65.31 20.75
CA VAL A 686 -35.72 65.19 22.09
C VAL A 686 -34.70 65.61 23.15
N ASN A 687 -35.03 66.64 23.92
CA ASN A 687 -34.21 67.15 25.02
C ASN A 687 -34.39 66.29 26.28
N THR A 688 -35.64 65.96 26.62
CA THR A 688 -35.98 65.15 27.79
C THR A 688 -37.16 64.23 27.50
N LEU A 689 -37.10 63.00 28.00
CA LEU A 689 -38.27 62.13 28.14
C LEU A 689 -38.81 62.25 29.55
N THR A 690 -40.12 62.08 29.74
CA THR A 690 -40.74 61.96 31.05
C THR A 690 -41.51 60.66 31.11
N VAL A 691 -41.08 59.74 31.96
CA VAL A 691 -41.68 58.42 32.14
C VAL A 691 -42.28 58.38 33.54
N ARG A 692 -43.58 58.10 33.66
CA ARG A 692 -44.32 58.13 34.94
C ARG A 692 -44.16 59.47 35.68
N GLY A 693 -44.13 60.58 34.94
CA GLY A 693 -43.90 61.92 35.52
C GLY A 693 -42.45 62.21 35.95
N GLN A 694 -41.50 61.28 35.79
CA GLN A 694 -40.08 61.51 36.10
C GLN A 694 -39.26 61.76 34.84
N GLY A 695 -38.41 62.80 34.87
CA GLY A 695 -37.50 63.13 33.78
C GLY A 695 -36.43 62.06 33.59
N VAL A 696 -36.31 61.55 32.37
CA VAL A 696 -35.29 60.60 31.92
C VAL A 696 -34.48 61.27 30.83
N LEU A 697 -33.15 61.21 30.94
CA LEU A 697 -32.24 61.69 29.90
C LEU A 697 -32.48 60.90 28.62
N TYR A 698 -32.75 61.60 27.53
CA TYR A 698 -32.93 60.97 26.23
C TYR A 698 -31.57 60.71 25.57
N ALA A 699 -31.37 59.47 25.13
CA ALA A 699 -30.42 59.13 24.09
C ALA A 699 -31.21 58.47 22.95
N SER A 700 -30.93 58.84 21.70
CA SER A 700 -31.57 58.19 20.55
C SER A 700 -31.30 56.70 20.61
N GLY A 701 -32.36 55.87 20.56
CA GLY A 701 -32.23 54.43 20.81
C GLY A 701 -32.76 53.93 22.15
N ILE A 702 -33.36 54.80 22.99
CA ILE A 702 -33.89 54.37 24.29
C ILE A 702 -35.20 53.58 24.17
N ASP A 703 -35.34 52.58 25.04
CA ASP A 703 -36.54 51.75 25.19
C ASP A 703 -37.12 51.93 26.59
N VAL A 704 -38.43 52.14 26.69
CA VAL A 704 -39.12 52.44 27.95
C VAL A 704 -40.23 51.42 28.21
N LEU A 705 -40.24 50.78 29.37
CA LEU A 705 -41.33 49.90 29.81
C LEU A 705 -42.41 50.69 30.56
N LEU A 706 -43.62 50.73 30.01
CA LEU A 706 -44.81 51.36 30.60
C LEU A 706 -45.83 50.29 30.99
N LYS A 707 -46.22 50.22 32.26
CA LYS A 707 -47.35 49.42 32.75
C LYS A 707 -48.68 50.05 32.37
N PRO A 708 -49.82 49.33 32.40
CA PRO A 708 -51.14 49.92 32.23
C PRO A 708 -51.33 51.13 33.16
N GLY A 709 -51.68 52.28 32.59
CA GLY A 709 -51.85 53.54 33.30
C GLY A 709 -50.57 54.39 33.46
N ASP A 710 -49.38 53.86 33.15
CA ASP A 710 -48.16 54.68 33.11
C ASP A 710 -48.22 55.73 32.00
N THR A 711 -47.53 56.85 32.21
CA THR A 711 -47.46 57.94 31.22
C THR A 711 -46.07 58.08 30.60
N LEU A 712 -46.04 58.52 29.35
CA LEU A 712 -44.84 58.86 28.61
C LEU A 712 -45.03 60.24 27.95
N ALA A 713 -44.10 61.16 28.15
CA ALA A 713 -44.06 62.43 27.43
C ALA A 713 -42.66 62.65 26.87
N TRP A 714 -42.54 63.40 25.79
CA TRP A 714 -41.26 63.85 25.25
C TRP A 714 -41.25 65.37 25.17
N ASN A 715 -40.11 66.01 25.39
CA ASN A 715 -39.91 67.44 25.16
C ASN A 715 -38.78 67.65 24.17
N GLY A 716 -39.01 68.40 23.09
CA GLY A 716 -38.02 68.58 22.03
C GLY A 716 -38.46 69.53 20.93
N THR A 717 -37.59 69.76 19.95
CA THR A 717 -37.87 70.63 18.79
C THR A 717 -38.32 69.88 17.55
N SER A 718 -38.08 68.57 17.47
CA SER A 718 -38.66 67.69 16.45
C SER A 718 -39.12 66.36 17.08
N ALA A 719 -40.29 65.89 16.64
CA ALA A 719 -40.90 64.69 17.20
C ALA A 719 -40.06 63.44 16.93
N PRO A 720 -39.87 62.57 17.93
CA PRO A 720 -39.31 61.24 17.69
C PRO A 720 -40.32 60.39 16.93
N THR A 721 -39.85 59.25 16.41
CA THR A 721 -40.71 58.11 16.10
C THR A 721 -40.76 57.21 17.32
N TRP A 722 -41.92 56.63 17.60
CA TRP A 722 -42.01 55.57 18.59
C TRP A 722 -42.82 54.37 18.10
N ASN A 723 -42.51 53.21 18.65
CA ASN A 723 -43.26 51.98 18.41
C ASN A 723 -43.62 51.34 19.75
N TRP A 724 -44.91 51.11 19.98
CA TRP A 724 -45.44 50.50 21.18
C TRP A 724 -45.63 49.00 20.95
N VAL A 725 -44.97 48.21 21.77
CA VAL A 725 -45.03 46.74 21.73
C VAL A 725 -45.50 46.28 23.09
N ALA A 726 -46.68 45.68 23.18
CA ALA A 726 -47.13 45.10 24.43
C ALA A 726 -46.25 43.92 24.87
N PHE A 727 -46.22 43.63 26.16
CA PHE A 727 -45.69 42.44 26.82
C PHE A 727 -46.79 41.61 27.47
#